data_AF-A0A4R3VWM9-F1
#
_entry.id   AF-A0A4R3VWM9-F1
#
_cell.length_a   1.000
_cell.length_b   1.000
_cell.length_c   1.000
_cell.angle_alpha   90.00
_cell.angle_beta   90.00
_cell.angle_gamma   90.00
#
_symmetry.space_group_name_H-M   'P 1'
#
loop_
_entity.id
_entity.type
_entity.pdbx_description
1 polymer ?
#
loop_
_entity_poly.entity_id
_entity_poly.type
_entity_poly.pdbx_seq_one_letter_code
_entity_poly.pdbx_strand_id
1 'polypeptide(L)'
;MAQRSSSENPHLRERHRKLWGLDFEQNFNLNLVGKIGECGQVTANFSSEGEFDFENQIKFDYLGKPDDILQRLEIGNVNFTTRSQLLGGTEGLFGIKTQLHVGKLNFTGVLSQKRADKQEIIITKGKSQQQINISLSDYEANQHYFLAQYFRDHYNKSLENALFIKSPIQITTIEIWVTNRNNRSEGARDILALLDLAEHTPYNSSIVSQPGAVLPNTSLPSASNNLLDLLAENGRDPNSGFVNSFFSTSDGTDNYVKLSAAQKLIEGQDFRVHRKLGYISLNFPLIEDQVLAVAYRYTANGKDYQVGELSTDLPFDASNPKFLYTKLLKNETLNTRLPTWKLMMKNIYALGSNHLREQDMSIQIVRTDTKNATENPLILEGTNTANRSWLELTGLDRLAQNNSMGPDGFFDFIDGITIDNTAGKLIFPHTEPLGIDLQNQFSEPELAENYTFPELYTLTQAEAKYNYSHKDRYFIRGTVQSNHTTEHQLGVFNLQPNRVKVYAGALLLQENTDYSIEYESGTLRIINPAYLLYNNTLRVQIDDNAIFGAQQKTFIGGRLDYIPNKNLMIGATFMKMNERPFSEKVYVGAESISNTMLGADINYSTSTPWLTRLLDKLPFLKTNEESTISFYGKLAHARYGYTKTLNAENDEAGVAYLDDFENNFSFITINNAQGWQIAPTPQLFPEHALFNDLTYVYNRAHMALYIIDPIFYQLSSLNPYVNSKFLLDHRTRRGSIILLTIIRIHFSREKKIFHS
;
A
#
# COMPACT_ATOMS: atom_id res chain seq x y z
N MET A 1 -17.99 14.61 -33.78
CA MET A 1 -17.82 16.08 -33.79
C MET A 1 -16.35 16.38 -34.10
N ALA A 2 -16.01 17.44 -34.86
CA ALA A 2 -14.59 17.77 -35.06
C ALA A 2 -14.10 18.60 -33.87
N GLN A 3 -13.12 18.11 -33.11
CA GLN A 3 -12.51 18.85 -32.01
C GLN A 3 -11.23 19.53 -32.49
N ARG A 4 -11.06 20.79 -32.07
CA ARG A 4 -9.83 21.56 -32.28
C ARG A 4 -9.35 22.10 -30.94
N SER A 5 -8.11 21.78 -30.59
CA SER A 5 -7.43 22.32 -29.42
C SER A 5 -6.25 23.18 -29.86
N SER A 6 -6.06 24.31 -29.20
CA SER A 6 -4.93 25.20 -29.44
C SER A 6 -4.28 25.66 -28.15
N SER A 7 -2.95 25.75 -28.15
CA SER A 7 -2.16 26.24 -27.03
C SER A 7 -1.12 27.24 -27.52
N GLU A 8 -0.92 28.32 -26.78
CA GLU A 8 0.10 29.33 -27.07
C GLU A 8 1.42 29.05 -26.33
N ASN A 9 1.53 27.92 -25.62
CA ASN A 9 2.74 27.60 -24.86
C ASN A 9 3.97 27.50 -25.80
N PRO A 10 4.96 28.39 -25.63
CA PRO A 10 6.11 28.45 -26.52
C PRO A 10 7.01 27.21 -26.44
N HIS A 11 6.97 26.47 -25.32
CA HIS A 11 7.71 25.21 -25.15
C HIS A 11 7.12 24.05 -25.95
N LEU A 12 5.87 24.16 -26.40
CA LEU A 12 5.29 23.21 -27.33
C LEU A 12 5.79 23.49 -28.75
N ARG A 13 6.03 22.41 -29.50
CA ARG A 13 6.33 22.47 -30.94
C ARG A 13 5.16 23.11 -31.68
N GLU A 14 5.44 23.89 -32.73
CA GLU A 14 4.41 24.62 -33.48
C GLU A 14 3.27 23.73 -34.00
N ARG A 15 3.59 22.50 -34.41
CA ARG A 15 2.58 21.53 -34.83
C ARG A 15 1.69 21.03 -33.68
N HIS A 16 2.25 20.90 -32.48
CA HIS A 16 1.50 20.45 -31.29
C HIS A 16 0.69 21.57 -30.62
N ARG A 17 0.97 22.83 -30.97
CA ARG A 17 0.16 23.99 -30.56
C ARG A 17 -1.22 24.04 -31.21
N LYS A 18 -1.45 23.28 -32.28
CA LYS A 18 -2.76 23.16 -32.96
C LYS A 18 -3.05 21.69 -33.25
N LEU A 19 -3.90 21.08 -32.43
CA LEU A 19 -4.36 19.71 -32.61
C LEU A 19 -5.78 19.71 -33.17
N TRP A 20 -6.03 18.86 -34.15
CA TRP A 20 -7.35 18.63 -34.69
C TRP A 20 -7.59 17.12 -34.75
N GLY A 21 -8.79 16.69 -34.38
CA GLY A 21 -9.21 15.31 -34.43
C GLY A 21 -10.71 15.19 -34.68
N LEU A 22 -11.12 14.05 -35.22
CA LEU A 22 -12.51 13.64 -35.17
C LEU A 22 -12.75 12.96 -33.84
N ASP A 23 -13.67 13.52 -33.09
CA ASP A 23 -14.19 12.93 -31.88
C ASP A 23 -15.46 12.15 -32.21
N PHE A 24 -15.46 10.86 -31.89
CA PHE A 24 -16.55 9.95 -32.22
C PHE A 24 -16.87 9.10 -31.00
N GLU A 25 -17.84 9.57 -30.24
CA GLU A 25 -18.43 8.87 -29.10
C GLU A 25 -19.58 8.00 -29.63
N GLN A 26 -19.47 6.68 -29.45
CA GLN A 26 -20.53 5.74 -29.77
C GLN A 26 -21.17 5.23 -28.48
N ASN A 27 -22.41 5.66 -28.25
CA ASN A 27 -23.19 5.23 -27.10
C ASN A 27 -24.30 4.32 -27.63
N PHE A 28 -24.13 3.03 -27.41
CA PHE A 28 -25.01 1.97 -27.90
C PHE A 28 -25.61 1.24 -26.71
N ASN A 29 -26.88 1.52 -26.43
CA ASN A 29 -27.68 0.88 -25.39
C ASN A 29 -28.83 0.11 -26.04
N LEU A 30 -28.79 -1.21 -25.94
CA LEU A 30 -29.75 -2.14 -26.52
C LEU A 30 -30.35 -3.00 -25.41
N ASN A 31 -31.68 -2.95 -25.25
CA ASN A 31 -32.42 -3.92 -24.46
C ASN A 31 -33.49 -4.54 -25.35
N LEU A 32 -33.33 -5.82 -25.67
CA LEU A 32 -34.13 -6.55 -26.64
C LEU A 32 -34.57 -7.87 -26.02
N VAL A 33 -35.89 -8.12 -26.03
CA VAL A 33 -36.47 -9.44 -25.80
C VAL A 33 -37.34 -9.78 -27.00
N GLY A 34 -36.97 -10.83 -27.73
CA GLY A 34 -37.68 -11.27 -28.93
C GLY A 34 -37.99 -12.76 -28.84
N LYS A 35 -39.24 -13.14 -29.09
CA LYS A 35 -39.62 -14.54 -29.29
C LYS A 35 -39.55 -14.88 -30.78
N ILE A 36 -38.93 -16.01 -31.12
CA ILE A 36 -38.80 -16.53 -32.48
C ILE A 36 -39.64 -17.81 -32.54
N GLY A 37 -40.84 -17.71 -33.11
CA GLY A 37 -41.83 -18.80 -33.11
C GLY A 37 -42.33 -19.12 -31.69
N GLU A 38 -42.63 -20.40 -31.43
CA GLU A 38 -43.12 -20.88 -30.13
C GLU A 38 -41.99 -21.30 -29.18
N CYS A 39 -40.83 -21.70 -29.73
CA CYS A 39 -39.77 -22.39 -28.99
C CYS A 39 -38.52 -21.53 -28.74
N GLY A 40 -38.29 -20.46 -29.51
CA GLY A 40 -37.07 -19.64 -29.40
C GLY A 40 -37.30 -18.31 -28.68
N GLN A 41 -36.35 -17.91 -27.83
CA GLN A 41 -36.33 -16.60 -27.18
C GLN A 41 -34.90 -16.03 -27.20
N VAL A 42 -34.76 -14.81 -27.72
CA VAL A 42 -33.54 -14.01 -27.64
C VAL A 42 -33.75 -12.94 -26.58
N THR A 43 -32.78 -12.82 -25.67
CA THR A 43 -32.67 -11.74 -24.70
C THR A 43 -31.29 -11.11 -24.85
N ALA A 44 -31.22 -9.83 -25.20
CA ALA A 44 -29.97 -9.10 -25.34
C ALA A 44 -30.07 -7.78 -24.56
N ASN A 45 -29.21 -7.61 -23.57
CA ASN A 45 -28.99 -6.36 -22.87
C ASN A 45 -27.51 -5.99 -23.09
N PHE A 46 -27.26 -4.89 -23.79
CA PHE A 46 -25.91 -4.45 -24.14
C PHE A 46 -25.79 -2.94 -23.97
N SER A 47 -24.73 -2.49 -23.31
CA SER A 47 -24.34 -1.09 -23.16
C SER A 47 -22.88 -0.95 -23.57
N SER A 48 -22.58 -0.01 -24.48
CA SER A 48 -21.19 0.34 -24.82
C SER A 48 -20.52 1.22 -23.75
N GLU A 49 -21.29 1.77 -22.82
CA GLU A 49 -20.80 2.47 -21.63
C GLU A 49 -20.67 1.53 -20.43
N GLY A 50 -21.02 0.24 -20.60
CA GLY A 50 -20.84 -0.76 -19.56
C GLY A 50 -19.37 -0.94 -19.22
N GLU A 51 -19.03 -0.75 -17.95
CA GLU A 51 -17.65 -0.83 -17.47
C GLU A 51 -17.12 -2.27 -17.52
N PHE A 52 -18.03 -3.27 -17.56
CA PHE A 52 -17.68 -4.69 -17.52
C PHE A 52 -18.43 -5.57 -18.54
N ASP A 53 -17.70 -6.53 -19.14
CA ASP A 53 -18.19 -7.47 -20.17
C ASP A 53 -19.31 -8.43 -19.75
N PHE A 54 -19.64 -8.53 -18.46
CA PHE A 54 -20.72 -9.40 -17.95
C PHE A 54 -22.08 -8.69 -17.86
N GLU A 55 -22.10 -7.36 -17.83
CA GLU A 55 -23.33 -6.55 -17.90
C GLU A 55 -23.99 -6.72 -19.27
N ASN A 56 -23.14 -6.92 -20.28
CA ASN A 56 -23.51 -7.27 -21.63
C ASN A 56 -24.00 -8.73 -21.67
N GLN A 57 -25.30 -8.90 -21.43
CA GLN A 57 -25.96 -10.20 -21.45
C GLN A 57 -26.56 -10.45 -22.82
N ILE A 58 -26.10 -11.49 -23.49
CA ILE A 58 -26.71 -11.97 -24.73
C ILE A 58 -27.05 -13.43 -24.48
N LYS A 59 -28.33 -13.77 -24.63
CA LYS A 59 -28.82 -15.12 -24.41
C LYS A 59 -29.83 -15.50 -25.48
N PHE A 60 -29.61 -16.65 -26.09
CA PHE A 60 -30.61 -17.36 -26.87
C PHE A 60 -31.03 -18.61 -26.10
N ASP A 61 -32.33 -18.74 -25.83
CA ASP A 61 -32.96 -19.88 -25.19
C ASP A 61 -33.90 -20.56 -26.20
N TYR A 62 -33.65 -21.83 -26.50
CA TYR A 62 -34.60 -22.70 -27.18
C TYR A 62 -35.21 -23.67 -26.17
N LEU A 63 -36.54 -23.73 -26.12
CA LEU A 63 -37.32 -24.66 -25.30
C LEU A 63 -38.03 -25.66 -26.22
N GLY A 64 -37.65 -26.93 -26.10
CA GLY A 64 -38.31 -28.02 -26.82
C GLY A 64 -39.70 -28.33 -26.25
N LYS A 65 -40.50 -29.05 -27.02
CA LYS A 65 -41.77 -29.59 -26.54
C LYS A 65 -41.51 -30.73 -25.55
N PRO A 66 -42.49 -31.08 -24.68
CA PRO A 66 -42.32 -32.14 -23.70
C PRO A 66 -41.83 -33.48 -24.27
N ASP A 67 -42.21 -33.80 -25.51
CA ASP A 67 -41.87 -35.06 -26.19
C ASP A 67 -40.54 -34.99 -26.99
N ASP A 68 -39.87 -33.83 -27.05
CA ASP A 68 -38.63 -33.67 -27.82
C ASP A 68 -37.41 -34.22 -27.04
N ILE A 69 -36.47 -34.84 -27.75
CA ILE A 69 -35.20 -35.27 -27.14
C ILE A 69 -34.41 -34.06 -26.64
N LEU A 70 -34.39 -32.97 -27.42
CA LEU A 70 -33.76 -31.71 -27.04
C LEU A 70 -34.75 -30.86 -26.25
N GLN A 71 -34.60 -30.83 -24.93
CA GLN A 71 -35.49 -30.08 -24.03
C GLN A 71 -35.09 -28.60 -23.96
N ARG A 72 -33.80 -28.30 -23.93
CA ARG A 72 -33.31 -26.91 -23.88
C ARG A 72 -31.95 -26.74 -24.53
N LEU A 73 -31.79 -25.68 -25.31
CA LEU A 73 -30.49 -25.20 -25.81
C LEU A 73 -30.33 -23.74 -25.44
N GLU A 74 -29.32 -23.42 -24.64
CA GLU A 74 -28.98 -22.06 -24.23
C GLU A 74 -27.65 -21.66 -24.88
N ILE A 75 -27.57 -20.48 -25.50
CA ILE A 75 -26.35 -19.93 -26.11
C ILE A 75 -26.14 -18.53 -25.55
N GLY A 76 -24.90 -18.20 -25.16
CA GLY A 76 -24.54 -16.94 -24.54
C GLY A 76 -24.42 -17.09 -23.02
N ASN A 77 -25.05 -16.23 -22.23
CA ASN A 77 -24.97 -16.32 -20.76
C ASN A 77 -25.71 -17.57 -20.24
N VAL A 78 -24.98 -18.51 -19.64
CA VAL A 78 -25.50 -19.79 -19.14
C VAL A 78 -25.01 -20.06 -17.71
N ASN A 79 -25.73 -20.93 -17.00
CA ASN A 79 -25.34 -21.43 -15.69
C ASN A 79 -25.38 -22.97 -15.67
N PHE A 80 -24.42 -23.57 -14.98
CA PHE A 80 -24.33 -25.02 -14.78
C PHE A 80 -24.57 -25.37 -13.32
N THR A 81 -25.79 -25.77 -13.00
CA THR A 81 -26.18 -26.13 -11.63
C THR A 81 -26.11 -27.64 -11.44
N THR A 82 -25.49 -28.07 -10.35
CA THR A 82 -25.43 -29.47 -9.90
C THR A 82 -26.34 -29.64 -8.67
N ARG A 83 -26.88 -30.85 -8.46
CA ARG A 83 -27.66 -31.19 -7.25
C ARG A 83 -26.78 -31.66 -6.08
N SER A 84 -25.51 -31.91 -6.36
CA SER A 84 -24.52 -32.28 -5.34
C SER A 84 -24.11 -31.05 -4.54
N GLN A 85 -23.88 -31.21 -3.24
CA GLN A 85 -23.29 -30.16 -2.40
C GLN A 85 -21.76 -30.23 -2.40
N LEU A 86 -21.18 -31.38 -2.79
CA LEU A 86 -19.73 -31.56 -2.88
C LEU A 86 -19.16 -30.97 -4.17
N LEU A 87 -19.94 -31.02 -5.24
CA LEU A 87 -19.62 -30.36 -6.51
C LEU A 87 -20.59 -29.20 -6.66
N GLY A 88 -20.11 -27.97 -6.46
CA GLY A 88 -20.91 -26.77 -6.62
C GLY A 88 -21.29 -26.51 -8.07
N GLY A 89 -22.37 -25.75 -8.27
CA GLY A 89 -22.70 -25.20 -9.58
C GLY A 89 -21.73 -24.08 -9.99
N THR A 90 -21.56 -23.90 -11.29
CA THR A 90 -20.77 -22.79 -11.87
C THR A 90 -21.71 -21.80 -12.54
N GLU A 91 -21.59 -20.52 -12.18
CA GLU A 91 -22.39 -19.41 -12.70
C GLU A 91 -21.51 -18.43 -13.49
N GLY A 92 -22.14 -17.50 -14.21
CA GLY A 92 -21.42 -16.44 -14.94
C GLY A 92 -20.62 -16.98 -16.14
N LEU A 93 -21.18 -17.99 -16.81
CA LEU A 93 -20.57 -18.62 -17.98
C LEU A 93 -21.10 -17.98 -19.27
N PHE A 94 -20.24 -17.80 -20.26
CA PHE A 94 -20.63 -17.43 -21.63
C PHE A 94 -20.29 -18.58 -22.57
N GLY A 95 -21.29 -19.25 -23.13
CA GLY A 95 -21.09 -20.42 -23.97
C GLY A 95 -22.38 -21.12 -24.38
N ILE A 96 -22.30 -22.43 -24.58
CA ILE A 96 -23.41 -23.26 -25.04
C ILE A 96 -23.75 -24.27 -23.94
N LYS A 97 -25.04 -24.37 -23.59
CA LYS A 97 -25.58 -25.38 -22.69
C LYS A 97 -26.71 -26.13 -23.38
N THR A 98 -26.71 -27.45 -23.25
CA THR A 98 -27.72 -28.32 -23.84
C THR A 98 -28.32 -29.24 -22.79
N GLN A 99 -29.62 -29.46 -22.84
CA GLN A 99 -30.35 -30.39 -22.00
C GLN A 99 -31.12 -31.36 -22.89
N LEU A 100 -30.81 -32.65 -22.74
CA LEU A 100 -31.43 -33.74 -23.48
C LEU A 100 -32.21 -34.64 -22.52
N HIS A 101 -33.38 -35.07 -22.92
CA HIS A 101 -34.20 -36.05 -22.21
C HIS A 101 -34.44 -37.26 -23.12
N VAL A 102 -33.88 -38.41 -22.74
CA VAL A 102 -34.02 -39.67 -23.47
C VAL A 102 -34.58 -40.72 -22.53
N GLY A 103 -35.91 -40.87 -22.54
CA GLY A 103 -36.62 -41.83 -21.70
C GLY A 103 -36.44 -41.56 -20.21
N LYS A 104 -35.63 -42.38 -19.54
CA LYS A 104 -35.34 -42.23 -18.10
C LYS A 104 -34.02 -41.52 -17.81
N LEU A 105 -33.33 -41.06 -18.84
CA LEU A 105 -32.02 -40.43 -18.74
C LEU A 105 -32.12 -38.96 -19.12
N ASN A 106 -31.69 -38.08 -18.21
CA ASN A 106 -31.45 -36.66 -18.50
C ASN A 106 -29.95 -36.43 -18.66
N PHE A 107 -29.57 -35.72 -19.71
CA PHE A 107 -28.21 -35.25 -19.91
C PHE A 107 -28.20 -33.73 -19.94
N THR A 108 -27.29 -33.09 -19.19
CA THR A 108 -27.00 -31.66 -19.28
C THR A 108 -25.52 -31.48 -19.60
N GLY A 109 -25.21 -30.84 -20.73
CA GLY A 109 -23.85 -30.51 -21.12
C GLY A 109 -23.64 -29.00 -21.20
N VAL A 110 -22.44 -28.53 -20.87
CA VAL A 110 -22.04 -27.13 -21.03
C VAL A 110 -20.59 -27.03 -21.53
N LEU A 111 -20.38 -26.14 -22.49
CA LEU A 111 -19.07 -25.72 -22.98
C LEU A 111 -19.06 -24.20 -22.99
N SER A 112 -18.19 -23.59 -22.20
CA SER A 112 -18.28 -22.15 -21.95
C SER A 112 -16.96 -21.54 -21.51
N GLN A 113 -16.91 -20.21 -21.55
CA GLN A 113 -15.89 -19.41 -20.88
C GLN A 113 -16.48 -18.81 -19.61
N LYS A 114 -15.85 -19.06 -18.46
CA LYS A 114 -16.22 -18.45 -17.18
C LYS A 114 -15.71 -17.00 -17.17
N ARG A 115 -16.61 -16.05 -16.90
CA ARG A 115 -16.33 -14.59 -16.91
C ARG A 115 -16.32 -13.93 -15.54
N ALA A 116 -16.76 -14.62 -14.49
CA ALA A 116 -16.90 -14.06 -13.14
C ALA A 116 -16.20 -14.94 -12.11
N ASP A 117 -15.46 -14.37 -11.17
CA ASP A 117 -14.92 -15.08 -10.01
C ASP A 117 -15.74 -14.75 -8.76
N LYS A 118 -15.55 -15.53 -7.69
CA LYS A 118 -16.25 -15.30 -6.42
C LYS A 118 -15.19 -15.08 -5.35
N GLN A 119 -15.21 -13.91 -4.73
CA GLN A 119 -14.41 -13.61 -3.55
C GLN A 119 -15.26 -13.80 -2.30
N GLU A 120 -14.71 -14.47 -1.29
CA GLU A 120 -15.39 -14.69 -0.03
C GLU A 120 -14.60 -14.04 1.11
N ILE A 121 -15.28 -13.20 1.90
CA ILE A 121 -14.71 -12.50 3.05
C ILE A 121 -15.48 -12.95 4.29
N ILE A 122 -14.76 -13.38 5.32
CA ILE A 122 -15.35 -13.81 6.58
C ILE A 122 -15.07 -12.76 7.65
N ILE A 123 -16.14 -12.18 8.20
CA ILE A 123 -16.09 -11.19 9.28
C ILE A 123 -16.53 -11.89 10.56
N THR A 124 -15.68 -11.92 11.58
CA THR A 124 -15.96 -12.65 12.83
C THR A 124 -16.30 -11.67 13.94
N LYS A 125 -17.40 -11.91 14.70
CA LYS A 125 -17.86 -11.05 15.82
C LYS A 125 -18.20 -9.60 15.44
N GLY A 126 -18.60 -9.34 14.19
CA GLY A 126 -18.95 -7.99 13.73
C GLY A 126 -17.84 -6.97 13.82
N LYS A 127 -16.60 -7.48 13.77
CA LYS A 127 -15.38 -6.74 13.99
C LYS A 127 -14.40 -7.21 12.91
N SER A 128 -13.82 -6.27 12.17
CA SER A 128 -12.74 -6.61 11.24
C SER A 128 -11.48 -6.83 12.07
N GLN A 129 -11.07 -8.08 12.22
CA GLN A 129 -9.80 -8.42 12.88
C GLN A 129 -8.71 -8.36 11.81
N GLN A 130 -7.84 -7.36 11.89
CA GLN A 130 -6.73 -7.20 10.98
C GLN A 130 -5.53 -7.98 11.52
N GLN A 131 -4.99 -8.89 10.73
CA GLN A 131 -3.71 -9.52 11.04
C GLN A 131 -2.57 -8.54 10.80
N ILE A 132 -1.65 -8.47 11.76
CA ILE A 132 -0.44 -7.67 11.68
C ILE A 132 0.71 -8.60 11.30
N ASN A 133 1.44 -8.17 10.27
CA ASN A 133 2.70 -8.72 9.86
C ASN A 133 3.58 -7.55 9.39
N ILE A 134 4.42 -7.04 10.28
CA ILE A 134 5.29 -5.90 9.99
C ILE A 134 6.72 -6.30 10.33
N SER A 135 7.67 -6.15 9.41
CA SER A 135 9.08 -6.31 9.78
C SER A 135 9.51 -5.17 10.69
N LEU A 136 10.34 -5.42 11.69
CA LEU A 136 10.90 -4.34 12.51
C LEU A 136 11.87 -3.45 11.69
N SER A 137 12.33 -3.90 10.52
CA SER A 137 13.03 -3.01 9.59
C SER A 137 12.10 -2.03 8.84
N ASP A 138 10.78 -2.25 8.85
CA ASP A 138 9.73 -1.42 8.23
C ASP A 138 9.20 -0.31 9.15
N TYR A 139 10.06 0.32 9.96
CA TYR A 139 9.66 1.49 10.75
C TYR A 139 9.20 2.66 9.85
N GLU A 140 8.39 3.58 10.40
CA GLU A 140 7.92 4.76 9.67
C GLU A 140 9.03 5.81 9.47
N ALA A 141 9.80 5.65 8.39
CA ALA A 141 10.88 6.56 8.03
C ALA A 141 10.36 7.96 7.65
N ASN A 142 11.18 8.98 7.93
CA ASN A 142 10.93 10.38 7.57
C ASN A 142 9.64 11.02 8.15
N GLN A 143 9.11 10.50 9.25
CA GLN A 143 7.87 11.01 9.88
C GLN A 143 8.04 11.48 11.31
N HIS A 144 8.92 10.84 12.09
CA HIS A 144 9.00 11.00 13.53
C HIS A 144 10.36 11.59 13.93
N TYR A 145 10.35 12.68 14.68
CA TYR A 145 11.59 13.41 15.01
C TYR A 145 11.61 13.89 16.45
N PHE A 146 12.68 13.58 17.17
CA PHE A 146 13.03 14.28 18.41
C PHE A 146 13.34 15.74 18.13
N LEU A 147 12.98 16.62 19.06
CA LEU A 147 13.16 18.05 18.90
C LEU A 147 14.59 18.53 19.15
N ALA A 148 15.42 17.73 19.83
CA ALA A 148 16.83 18.00 20.15
C ALA A 148 17.52 16.71 20.62
N GLN A 149 18.85 16.68 20.63
CA GLN A 149 19.59 15.52 21.14
C GLN A 149 19.25 15.23 22.61
N TYR A 150 19.01 16.29 23.40
CA TYR A 150 18.56 16.16 24.79
C TYR A 150 17.37 15.19 24.94
N PHE A 151 16.33 15.34 24.10
CA PHE A 151 15.12 14.51 24.18
C PHE A 151 15.39 13.06 23.80
N ARG A 152 16.19 12.87 22.75
CA ARG A 152 16.64 11.54 22.33
C ARG A 152 17.39 10.84 23.45
N ASP A 153 18.42 11.49 24.00
CA ASP A 153 19.32 10.89 24.98
C ASP A 153 18.63 10.65 26.34
N HIS A 154 17.55 11.36 26.62
CA HIS A 154 16.73 11.18 27.83
C HIS A 154 15.46 10.35 27.61
N TYR A 155 15.17 9.88 26.39
CA TYR A 155 13.93 9.18 26.06
C TYR A 155 13.76 7.92 26.93
N ASN A 156 14.75 7.02 26.91
CA ASN A 156 14.72 5.76 27.67
C ASN A 156 14.60 6.01 29.17
N LYS A 157 15.34 6.99 29.69
CA LYS A 157 15.31 7.37 31.12
C LYS A 157 13.96 7.97 31.52
N SER A 158 13.34 8.73 30.63
CA SER A 158 12.01 9.32 30.86
C SER A 158 10.91 8.26 30.88
N LEU A 159 11.15 7.11 30.23
CA LEU A 159 10.26 5.97 30.14
C LEU A 159 10.66 4.79 31.04
N GLU A 160 11.60 4.98 31.97
CA GLU A 160 12.05 3.93 32.90
C GLU A 160 10.89 3.35 33.72
N ASN A 161 9.92 4.19 34.09
CA ASN A 161 8.65 3.73 34.66
C ASN A 161 7.67 3.42 33.52
N ALA A 162 7.10 2.22 33.53
CA ALA A 162 6.19 1.80 32.46
C ALA A 162 4.87 2.61 32.44
N LEU A 163 4.32 2.95 33.61
CA LEU A 163 3.00 3.59 33.73
C LEU A 163 2.98 5.10 33.49
N PHE A 164 4.09 5.80 33.70
CA PHE A 164 4.11 7.26 33.61
C PHE A 164 5.46 7.81 33.20
N ILE A 165 5.40 8.93 32.48
CA ILE A 165 6.56 9.61 31.90
C ILE A 165 7.22 10.51 32.94
N LYS A 166 8.49 10.24 33.25
CA LYS A 166 9.34 11.01 34.15
C LYS A 166 10.17 12.03 33.37
N SER A 167 9.54 13.12 32.95
CA SER A 167 10.21 14.23 32.25
C SER A 167 10.02 15.54 33.04
N PRO A 168 11.08 16.35 33.22
CA PRO A 168 10.96 17.68 33.81
C PRO A 168 10.39 18.72 32.81
N ILE A 169 10.29 18.37 31.52
CA ILE A 169 9.91 19.27 30.44
C ILE A 169 8.43 19.11 30.08
N GLN A 170 7.78 20.23 29.80
CA GLN A 170 6.47 20.29 29.14
C GLN A 170 6.46 21.36 28.06
N ILE A 171 6.32 20.95 26.80
CA ILE A 171 6.27 21.87 25.65
C ILE A 171 4.95 22.63 25.64
N THR A 172 5.04 23.96 25.63
CA THR A 172 3.89 24.87 25.65
C THR A 172 3.48 25.28 24.25
N THR A 173 4.44 25.75 23.44
CA THR A 173 4.20 26.24 22.07
C THR A 173 5.23 25.65 21.12
N ILE A 174 4.82 25.29 19.90
CA ILE A 174 5.71 24.74 18.87
C ILE A 174 5.31 25.27 17.49
N GLU A 175 6.30 25.58 16.67
CA GLU A 175 6.17 25.91 15.26
C GLU A 175 7.12 25.04 14.45
N ILE A 176 6.58 24.36 13.44
CA ILE A 176 7.33 23.49 12.54
C ILE A 176 7.28 24.07 11.14
N TRP A 177 8.42 24.05 10.47
CA TRP A 177 8.61 24.63 9.15
C TRP A 177 9.19 23.59 8.19
N VAL A 178 8.66 23.55 6.98
CA VAL A 178 9.11 22.64 5.91
C VAL A 178 9.35 23.37 4.58
N THR A 179 10.12 22.75 3.69
CA THR A 179 10.30 23.24 2.31
C THR A 179 8.96 23.41 1.61
N ASN A 180 8.71 24.60 1.09
CA ASN A 180 7.45 24.94 0.42
C ASN A 180 7.50 24.59 -1.07
N ARG A 181 6.87 23.47 -1.45
CA ARG A 181 6.83 23.01 -2.86
C ARG A 181 5.58 23.44 -3.60
N ASN A 182 4.51 23.78 -2.88
CA ASN A 182 3.20 24.09 -3.44
C ASN A 182 2.95 25.61 -3.55
N ASN A 183 4.01 26.42 -3.37
CA ASN A 183 3.96 27.89 -3.38
C ASN A 183 2.85 28.46 -2.47
N ARG A 184 2.61 27.84 -1.30
CA ARG A 184 1.66 28.35 -0.31
C ARG A 184 2.27 29.57 0.37
N SER A 185 1.74 30.76 0.14
CA SER A 185 2.30 32.00 0.70
C SER A 185 1.74 32.36 2.07
N GLU A 186 0.62 31.79 2.48
CA GLU A 186 -0.03 32.10 3.75
C GLU A 186 0.81 31.63 4.95
N GLY A 187 1.20 32.58 5.81
CA GLY A 187 2.02 32.31 6.99
C GLY A 187 3.48 31.93 6.70
N ALA A 188 3.91 31.95 5.43
CA ALA A 188 5.27 31.59 5.03
C ALA A 188 6.31 32.58 5.58
N ARG A 189 7.48 32.05 5.96
CA ARG A 189 8.60 32.86 6.49
C ARG A 189 9.92 32.39 5.92
N ASP A 190 10.85 33.32 5.79
CA ASP A 190 12.24 32.98 5.56
C ASP A 190 12.81 32.45 6.88
N ILE A 191 13.42 31.26 6.86
CA ILE A 191 14.03 30.66 8.06
C ILE A 191 15.48 30.25 7.78
N LEU A 192 16.31 30.40 8.81
CA LEU A 192 17.63 29.80 8.89
C LEU A 192 17.56 28.65 9.89
N ALA A 193 17.55 27.42 9.37
CA ALA A 193 17.53 26.21 10.15
C ALA A 193 18.96 25.81 10.50
N LEU A 194 19.28 25.72 11.79
CA LEU A 194 20.63 25.56 12.32
C LEU A 194 20.78 24.19 13.00
N LEU A 195 21.85 23.46 12.66
CA LEU A 195 22.13 22.12 13.18
C LEU A 195 22.29 22.12 14.72
N ASP A 196 23.20 22.96 15.20
CA ASP A 196 23.62 22.99 16.61
C ASP A 196 22.82 23.96 17.48
N LEU A 197 21.71 24.50 16.98
CA LEU A 197 20.90 25.42 17.76
C LEU A 197 20.40 24.75 19.05
N ALA A 198 20.69 25.41 20.17
CA ALA A 198 20.35 24.97 21.52
C ALA A 198 20.89 23.58 21.92
N GLU A 199 21.90 23.05 21.23
CA GLU A 199 22.55 21.81 21.64
C GLU A 199 23.64 22.10 22.69
N HIS A 200 23.57 21.45 23.84
CA HIS A 200 24.59 21.58 24.89
C HIS A 200 25.94 20.98 24.46
N THR A 201 25.93 19.99 23.57
CA THR A 201 27.13 19.42 22.94
C THR A 201 27.06 19.66 21.43
N PRO A 202 27.47 20.84 20.95
CA PRO A 202 27.48 21.16 19.53
C PRO A 202 28.35 20.19 18.73
N TYR A 203 27.92 19.88 17.50
CA TYR A 203 28.70 19.13 16.53
C TYR A 203 29.83 19.98 15.92
N ASN A 204 29.55 21.24 15.63
CA ASN A 204 30.54 22.19 15.14
C ASN A 204 31.43 22.66 16.29
N SER A 205 32.72 22.36 16.19
CA SER A 205 33.73 22.67 17.21
C SER A 205 33.99 24.16 17.42
N SER A 206 33.56 25.02 16.48
CA SER A 206 33.64 26.48 16.65
C SER A 206 32.57 27.04 17.61
N ILE A 207 31.54 26.25 17.90
CA ILE A 207 30.45 26.62 18.81
C ILE A 207 30.79 26.11 20.21
N VAL A 208 30.71 26.99 21.20
CA VAL A 208 31.09 26.71 22.58
C VAL A 208 29.83 26.54 23.43
N SER A 209 29.79 25.44 24.20
CA SER A 209 28.71 25.19 25.14
C SER A 209 28.83 26.03 26.41
N GLN A 210 27.69 26.38 27.00
CA GLN A 210 27.67 27.13 28.25
C GLN A 210 27.62 26.17 29.45
N PRO A 211 28.55 26.30 30.43
CA PRO A 211 28.56 25.44 31.61
C PRO A 211 27.25 25.48 32.41
N GLY A 212 26.71 24.31 32.74
CA GLY A 212 25.48 24.17 33.55
C GLY A 212 24.16 24.35 32.77
N ALA A 213 24.19 24.77 31.51
CA ALA A 213 23.01 24.94 30.65
C ALA A 213 22.71 23.66 29.84
N VAL A 214 22.41 22.56 30.56
CA VAL A 214 22.17 21.22 29.97
C VAL A 214 20.83 21.14 29.21
N LEU A 215 19.84 21.92 29.63
CA LEU A 215 18.53 21.98 28.98
C LEU A 215 18.61 22.81 27.68
N PRO A 216 17.98 22.36 26.57
CA PRO A 216 18.00 23.11 25.31
C PRO A 216 17.41 24.50 25.44
N ASN A 217 18.20 25.54 25.21
CA ASN A 217 17.76 26.91 25.36
C ASN A 217 18.57 27.87 24.48
N THR A 218 17.89 28.85 23.90
CA THR A 218 18.49 29.97 23.17
C THR A 218 18.46 31.27 23.96
N SER A 219 17.69 31.34 25.07
CA SER A 219 17.52 32.57 25.84
C SER A 219 18.62 32.78 26.89
N LEU A 220 19.28 33.93 26.83
CA LEU A 220 20.25 34.38 27.83
C LEU A 220 19.57 34.64 29.20
N PRO A 221 20.29 34.49 30.34
CA PRO A 221 21.71 34.12 30.46
C PRO A 221 21.96 32.60 30.49
N SER A 222 20.95 31.76 30.21
CA SER A 222 21.05 30.30 30.32
C SER A 222 20.96 29.60 28.96
N ALA A 223 21.50 30.20 27.90
CA ALA A 223 21.56 29.57 26.58
C ALA A 223 22.46 28.32 26.64
N SER A 224 22.16 27.28 25.87
CA SER A 224 22.93 26.02 25.91
C SER A 224 24.31 26.17 25.27
N ASN A 225 24.42 27.05 24.28
CA ASN A 225 25.65 27.38 23.56
C ASN A 225 25.61 28.82 23.05
N ASN A 226 26.74 29.30 22.51
CA ASN A 226 26.91 30.67 22.04
C ASN A 226 26.53 30.91 20.56
N LEU A 227 25.88 29.96 19.86
CA LEU A 227 25.67 30.04 18.41
C LEU A 227 24.87 31.29 18.00
N LEU A 228 23.77 31.60 18.71
CA LEU A 228 22.96 32.78 18.37
C LEU A 228 23.69 34.09 18.67
N ASP A 229 24.56 34.13 19.68
CA ASP A 229 25.38 35.31 19.97
C ASP A 229 26.42 35.55 18.87
N LEU A 230 26.96 34.49 18.27
CA LEU A 230 27.90 34.57 17.15
C LEU A 230 27.24 35.03 15.85
N LEU A 231 26.01 34.57 15.57
CA LEU A 231 25.27 34.96 14.36
C LEU A 231 24.65 36.36 14.50
N ALA A 232 24.07 36.65 15.67
CA ALA A 232 23.43 37.91 16.05
C ALA A 232 22.55 38.49 14.92
N GLU A 233 22.63 39.79 14.65
CA GLU A 233 21.86 40.43 13.57
C GLU A 233 22.45 40.16 12.17
N ASN A 234 23.76 39.89 12.09
CA ASN A 234 24.47 39.69 10.83
C ASN A 234 24.01 38.43 10.07
N GLY A 235 23.56 37.41 10.81
CA GLY A 235 23.04 36.18 10.21
C GLY A 235 21.58 36.24 9.77
N ARG A 236 20.89 37.37 9.94
CA ARG A 236 19.44 37.46 9.66
C ARG A 236 19.10 37.85 8.24
N ASP A 237 19.99 38.54 7.53
CA ASP A 237 19.72 39.01 6.17
C ASP A 237 19.76 37.83 5.17
N PRO A 238 18.63 37.50 4.50
CA PRO A 238 18.59 36.43 3.50
C PRO A 238 19.52 36.63 2.31
N ASN A 239 19.85 37.87 2.00
CA ASN A 239 20.70 38.24 0.87
C ASN A 239 22.18 38.34 1.25
N SER A 240 22.51 38.22 2.54
CA SER A 240 23.88 38.32 3.03
C SER A 240 24.67 37.01 2.84
N GLY A 241 25.92 37.16 2.41
CA GLY A 241 26.91 36.08 2.38
C GLY A 241 27.45 35.69 3.77
N PHE A 242 27.15 36.44 4.82
CA PHE A 242 27.75 36.28 6.16
C PHE A 242 27.63 34.85 6.70
N VAL A 243 26.44 34.25 6.67
CA VAL A 243 26.21 32.89 7.20
C VAL A 243 27.06 31.86 6.45
N ASN A 244 27.16 32.00 5.12
CA ASN A 244 28.00 31.12 4.31
C ASN A 244 29.48 31.27 4.71
N SER A 245 29.96 32.52 4.86
CA SER A 245 31.34 32.79 5.29
C SER A 245 31.62 32.29 6.71
N PHE A 246 30.68 32.46 7.65
CA PHE A 246 30.82 32.01 9.03
C PHE A 246 31.03 30.48 9.13
N PHE A 247 30.25 29.69 8.39
CA PHE A 247 30.39 28.23 8.41
C PHE A 247 31.45 27.69 7.44
N SER A 248 31.97 28.50 6.52
CA SER A 248 33.00 28.07 5.55
C SER A 248 34.29 27.56 6.21
N THR A 249 34.61 28.00 7.43
CA THR A 249 35.81 27.60 8.18
C THR A 249 35.66 26.27 8.94
N SER A 250 34.49 25.62 8.86
CA SER A 250 34.16 24.39 9.62
C SER A 250 33.92 23.17 8.72
N ASP A 251 34.59 23.11 7.56
CA ASP A 251 34.62 21.96 6.62
C ASP A 251 33.24 21.42 6.19
N GLY A 252 32.21 22.27 6.07
CA GLY A 252 30.94 21.81 5.48
C GLY A 252 29.80 22.81 5.40
N THR A 253 28.96 22.64 4.38
CA THR A 253 27.66 23.32 4.19
C THR A 253 26.54 22.70 5.03
N ASP A 254 26.81 21.61 5.74
CA ASP A 254 25.81 20.81 6.46
C ASP A 254 25.37 21.42 7.81
N ASN A 255 25.96 22.55 8.21
CA ASN A 255 25.71 23.20 9.49
C ASN A 255 24.37 23.96 9.56
N TYR A 256 23.81 24.32 8.40
CA TYR A 256 22.58 25.09 8.31
C TYR A 256 21.86 24.86 6.99
N VAL A 257 20.59 25.24 6.94
CA VAL A 257 19.81 25.34 5.71
C VAL A 257 19.08 26.67 5.68
N LYS A 258 19.14 27.36 4.53
CA LYS A 258 18.36 28.56 4.26
C LYS A 258 17.10 28.15 3.50
N LEU A 259 15.93 28.45 4.06
CA LEU A 259 14.67 28.27 3.35
C LEU A 259 13.99 29.63 3.17
N SER A 260 13.76 29.97 1.91
CA SER A 260 12.90 31.10 1.57
C SER A 260 11.44 30.66 1.51
N ALA A 261 10.54 31.46 2.07
CA ALA A 261 9.11 31.19 2.13
C ALA A 261 8.76 29.77 2.64
N ALA A 262 9.41 29.31 3.71
CA ALA A 262 9.13 28.02 4.33
C ALA A 262 7.67 27.93 4.77
N GLN A 263 7.07 26.76 4.57
CA GLN A 263 5.69 26.49 4.94
C GLN A 263 5.61 26.15 6.42
N LYS A 264 4.76 26.87 7.16
CA LYS A 264 4.39 26.52 8.53
C LYS A 264 3.42 25.34 8.52
N LEU A 265 3.69 24.31 9.33
CA LEU A 265 2.75 23.22 9.56
C LEU A 265 1.78 23.54 10.69
N ILE A 266 0.59 22.93 10.62
CA ILE A 266 -0.51 23.14 11.57
C ILE A 266 -0.64 21.93 12.50
N GLU A 267 -0.54 22.15 13.81
CA GLU A 267 -0.71 21.10 14.83
C GLU A 267 -2.14 20.52 14.77
N GLY A 268 -2.27 19.20 14.83
CA GLY A 268 -3.54 18.47 14.71
C GLY A 268 -3.95 18.16 13.27
N GLN A 269 -3.50 18.95 12.28
CA GLN A 269 -3.76 18.71 10.86
C GLN A 269 -2.57 18.07 10.15
N ASP A 270 -1.38 18.66 10.30
CA ASP A 270 -0.17 18.23 9.60
C ASP A 270 0.74 17.37 10.49
N PHE A 271 0.71 17.61 11.82
CA PHE A 271 1.55 16.90 12.78
C PHE A 271 0.91 16.83 14.17
N ARG A 272 1.47 15.96 15.01
CA ARG A 272 1.22 15.86 16.45
C ARG A 272 2.52 16.01 17.23
N VAL A 273 2.42 16.46 18.48
CA VAL A 273 3.59 16.65 19.36
C VAL A 273 3.39 15.91 20.67
N HIS A 274 4.41 15.15 21.07
CA HIS A 274 4.45 14.54 22.38
C HIS A 274 5.18 15.48 23.37
N ARG A 275 4.40 16.28 24.10
CA ARG A 275 4.90 17.45 24.85
C ARG A 275 5.88 17.17 25.99
N LYS A 276 5.87 15.97 26.58
CA LYS A 276 6.79 15.57 27.66
C LYS A 276 8.09 14.93 27.17
N LEU A 277 8.00 14.02 26.20
CA LEU A 277 9.12 13.31 25.58
C LEU A 277 9.83 14.13 24.49
N GLY A 278 9.20 15.20 24.00
CA GLY A 278 9.81 16.14 23.05
C GLY A 278 10.13 15.54 21.70
N TYR A 279 9.12 14.93 21.07
CA TYR A 279 9.17 14.54 19.66
C TYR A 279 7.89 14.95 18.94
N ILE A 280 7.98 15.01 17.62
CA ILE A 280 6.88 15.28 16.70
C ILE A 280 6.63 14.06 15.82
N SER A 281 5.38 13.89 15.42
CA SER A 281 4.95 12.88 14.46
C SER A 281 4.18 13.57 13.35
N LEU A 282 4.74 13.57 12.15
CA LEU A 282 4.06 14.11 10.96
C LEU A 282 2.96 13.14 10.53
N ASN A 283 1.87 13.68 9.99
CA ASN A 283 0.78 12.87 9.42
C ASN A 283 1.11 12.34 8.02
N PHE A 284 2.26 12.73 7.46
CA PHE A 284 2.77 12.29 6.17
C PHE A 284 4.31 12.16 6.22
N PRO A 285 4.89 11.20 5.49
CA PRO A 285 6.34 11.11 5.35
C PRO A 285 6.88 12.27 4.55
N LEU A 286 8.01 12.84 4.99
CA LEU A 286 8.75 13.81 4.20
C LEU A 286 9.44 13.14 3.03
N ILE A 287 9.48 13.84 1.90
CA ILE A 287 10.29 13.46 0.74
C ILE A 287 11.77 13.67 1.11
N GLU A 288 12.65 12.89 0.49
CA GLU A 288 14.09 12.89 0.79
C GLU A 288 14.75 14.27 0.70
N ASP A 289 14.28 15.15 -0.20
CA ASP A 289 14.82 16.51 -0.43
C ASP A 289 14.18 17.60 0.46
N GLN A 290 13.17 17.26 1.27
CA GLN A 290 12.50 18.23 2.13
C GLN A 290 13.27 18.48 3.42
N VAL A 291 13.34 19.75 3.80
CA VAL A 291 13.96 20.20 5.04
C VAL A 291 12.88 20.28 6.11
N LEU A 292 13.24 19.93 7.35
CA LEU A 292 12.36 20.05 8.52
C LEU A 292 13.08 20.86 9.59
N ALA A 293 12.42 21.91 10.06
CA ALA A 293 12.93 22.77 11.11
C ALA A 293 11.86 23.09 12.16
N VAL A 294 12.30 23.45 13.37
CA VAL A 294 11.41 23.68 14.50
C VAL A 294 11.85 24.87 15.36
N ALA A 295 10.88 25.57 15.93
CA ALA A 295 11.07 26.47 17.06
C ALA A 295 10.00 26.19 18.12
N TYR A 296 10.35 26.24 19.41
CA TYR A 296 9.42 25.89 20.48
C TYR A 296 9.75 26.56 21.80
N ARG A 297 8.74 26.65 22.65
CA ARG A 297 8.81 27.07 24.06
C ARG A 297 8.37 25.92 24.95
N TYR A 298 8.98 25.82 26.12
CA TYR A 298 8.63 24.82 27.10
C TYR A 298 8.90 25.31 28.51
N THR A 299 8.24 24.70 29.48
CA THR A 299 8.50 24.91 30.90
C THR A 299 9.27 23.71 31.44
N ALA A 300 10.31 23.96 32.24
CA ALA A 300 10.98 22.91 33.00
C ALA A 300 11.20 23.35 34.46
N ASN A 301 10.74 22.54 35.40
CA ASN A 301 10.81 22.84 36.85
C ASN A 301 10.28 24.25 37.20
N GLY A 302 9.24 24.72 36.51
CA GLY A 302 8.63 26.04 36.73
C GLY A 302 9.35 27.23 36.08
N LYS A 303 10.42 27.01 35.29
CA LYS A 303 11.12 28.03 34.51
C LYS A 303 10.83 27.88 33.02
N ASP A 304 10.67 28.99 32.31
CA ASP A 304 10.47 29.02 30.87
C ASP A 304 11.79 28.94 30.11
N TYR A 305 11.76 28.18 29.02
CA TYR A 305 12.86 27.97 28.09
C TYR A 305 12.35 28.08 26.65
N GLN A 306 13.24 28.48 25.75
CA GLN A 306 12.91 28.66 24.34
C GLN A 306 14.03 28.11 23.46
N VAL A 307 13.68 27.49 22.34
CA VAL A 307 14.61 27.03 21.31
C VAL A 307 14.18 27.60 19.97
N GLY A 308 15.08 28.36 19.34
CA GLY A 308 14.79 29.12 18.14
C GLY A 308 13.83 30.28 18.40
N GLU A 309 13.24 30.79 17.33
CA GLU A 309 12.38 31.96 17.32
C GLU A 309 11.03 31.62 16.72
N LEU A 310 9.96 32.00 17.42
CA LEU A 310 8.60 31.85 16.91
C LEU A 310 8.28 33.00 15.97
N SER A 311 7.33 32.79 15.07
CA SER A 311 6.80 33.81 14.15
C SER A 311 6.20 35.04 14.86
N THR A 312 5.91 34.92 16.16
CA THR A 312 5.43 36.00 17.03
C THR A 312 6.55 36.82 17.67
N ASP A 313 7.78 36.29 17.72
CA ASP A 313 8.94 36.98 18.31
C ASP A 313 9.51 38.03 17.35
N LEU A 314 9.51 37.72 16.05
CA LEU A 314 9.92 38.62 14.99
C LEU A 314 8.83 38.73 13.92
N PRO A 315 8.04 39.82 13.92
CA PRO A 315 7.02 40.08 12.91
C PRO A 315 7.59 40.14 11.49
N PHE A 316 6.79 39.78 10.49
CA PHE A 316 7.20 39.87 9.09
C PHE A 316 7.25 41.33 8.63
N ASP A 317 8.39 41.75 8.09
CA ASP A 317 8.56 43.03 7.40
C ASP A 317 9.01 42.75 5.95
N ALA A 318 8.14 43.05 4.99
CA ALA A 318 8.44 42.87 3.57
C ALA A 318 9.53 43.82 3.05
N SER A 319 9.74 44.96 3.71
CA SER A 319 10.76 45.94 3.31
C SER A 319 12.16 45.52 3.77
N ASN A 320 12.24 44.75 4.86
CA ASN A 320 13.48 44.24 5.44
C ASN A 320 13.27 42.77 5.84
N PRO A 321 13.28 41.83 4.87
CA PRO A 321 13.09 40.42 5.16
C PRO A 321 14.23 39.92 6.06
N LYS A 322 13.87 39.16 7.10
CA LYS A 322 14.80 38.57 8.06
C LYS A 322 14.51 37.11 8.24
N PHE A 323 15.56 36.31 8.34
CA PHE A 323 15.47 34.92 8.77
C PHE A 323 15.01 34.83 10.23
N LEU A 324 14.06 33.92 10.48
CA LEU A 324 13.85 33.37 11.81
C LEU A 324 14.90 32.28 12.08
N TYR A 325 15.53 32.31 13.25
CA TYR A 325 16.42 31.24 13.66
C TYR A 325 15.63 30.05 14.18
N THR A 326 15.82 28.89 13.54
CA THR A 326 15.12 27.66 13.88
C THR A 326 16.10 26.51 14.01
N LYS A 327 15.71 25.46 14.72
CA LYS A 327 16.52 24.26 14.87
C LYS A 327 16.27 23.31 13.70
N LEU A 328 17.33 22.83 13.07
CA LEU A 328 17.26 21.85 12.00
C LEU A 328 17.01 20.45 12.55
N LEU A 329 15.98 19.76 12.06
CA LEU A 329 15.67 18.37 12.39
C LEU A 329 16.04 17.41 11.25
N LYS A 330 15.81 17.83 9.99
CA LYS A 330 16.16 17.07 8.78
C LYS A 330 16.74 18.00 7.73
N ASN A 331 17.85 17.59 7.12
CA ASN A 331 18.51 18.32 6.03
C ASN A 331 17.92 17.95 4.65
N GLU A 332 18.21 18.76 3.63
CA GLU A 332 17.83 18.54 2.23
C GLU A 332 18.59 17.35 1.61
N THR A 333 19.84 17.13 2.02
CA THR A 333 20.62 15.95 1.68
C THR A 333 20.66 15.00 2.87
N LEU A 334 20.38 13.73 2.63
CA LEU A 334 20.44 12.72 3.67
C LEU A 334 21.90 12.31 3.93
N ASN A 335 22.42 12.64 5.11
CA ASN A 335 23.75 12.24 5.55
C ASN A 335 23.67 11.59 6.94
N THR A 336 23.84 10.27 6.98
CA THR A 336 23.70 9.47 8.21
C THR A 336 24.78 9.76 9.26
N ARG A 337 25.87 10.45 8.89
CA ARG A 337 26.94 10.86 9.81
C ARG A 337 26.58 12.11 10.62
N LEU A 338 25.58 12.88 10.18
CA LEU A 338 25.18 14.11 10.88
C LEU A 338 24.31 13.80 12.11
N PRO A 339 24.35 14.64 13.16
CA PRO A 339 23.49 14.48 14.34
C PRO A 339 21.99 14.49 14.04
N THR A 340 21.54 15.17 12.97
CA THR A 340 20.12 15.15 12.54
C THR A 340 19.62 13.75 12.23
N TRP A 341 20.47 12.85 11.75
CA TRP A 341 20.11 11.45 11.51
C TRP A 341 19.64 10.73 12.78
N LYS A 342 20.25 11.08 13.92
CA LYS A 342 19.87 10.54 15.24
C LYS A 342 18.54 11.10 15.75
N LEU A 343 18.13 12.29 15.30
CA LEU A 343 16.85 12.89 15.68
C LEU A 343 15.66 12.16 15.05
N MET A 344 15.84 11.53 13.88
CA MET A 344 14.80 10.70 13.29
C MET A 344 14.58 9.44 14.14
N MET A 345 13.37 9.29 14.65
CA MET A 345 12.92 8.14 15.42
C MET A 345 12.69 6.94 14.49
N LYS A 346 13.17 5.76 14.93
CA LYS A 346 13.16 4.50 14.14
C LYS A 346 12.52 3.36 14.93
N ASN A 347 11.57 3.72 15.78
CA ASN A 347 10.99 2.88 16.82
C ASN A 347 9.45 3.03 16.87
N ILE A 348 8.84 3.51 15.78
CA ILE A 348 7.40 3.73 15.63
C ILE A 348 6.91 3.03 14.35
N TYR A 349 5.80 2.32 14.47
CA TYR A 349 5.25 1.44 13.44
C TYR A 349 3.74 1.65 13.29
N ALA A 350 3.26 1.81 12.06
CA ALA A 350 1.83 1.91 11.78
C ALA A 350 1.16 0.53 11.86
N LEU A 351 0.10 0.41 12.66
CA LEU A 351 -0.67 -0.84 12.80
C LEU A 351 -1.78 -0.97 11.72
N GLY A 352 -2.00 0.09 10.93
CA GLY A 352 -3.01 0.13 9.87
C GLY A 352 -4.44 0.36 10.35
N SER A 353 -4.66 0.53 11.66
CA SER A 353 -5.98 0.78 12.25
C SER A 353 -5.86 1.68 13.47
N ASN A 354 -6.83 2.58 13.69
CA ASN A 354 -6.86 3.53 14.80
C ASN A 354 -7.97 3.22 15.81
N HIS A 355 -7.96 3.91 16.95
CA HIS A 355 -8.93 3.76 18.05
C HIS A 355 -9.07 2.29 18.48
N LEU A 356 -7.95 1.61 18.69
CA LEU A 356 -7.83 0.23 19.09
C LEU A 356 -8.35 0.01 20.53
N ARG A 357 -8.79 -1.23 20.81
CA ARG A 357 -9.10 -1.71 22.15
C ARG A 357 -8.02 -2.67 22.62
N GLU A 358 -7.49 -2.44 23.81
CA GLU A 358 -6.53 -3.33 24.49
C GLU A 358 -6.99 -4.79 24.50
N GLN A 359 -8.22 -5.06 24.97
CA GLN A 359 -8.76 -6.43 25.08
C GLN A 359 -8.91 -7.19 23.74
N ASP A 360 -8.95 -6.46 22.63
CA ASP A 360 -9.11 -7.02 21.28
C ASP A 360 -7.77 -7.01 20.50
N MET A 361 -6.67 -6.71 21.18
CA MET A 361 -5.34 -6.63 20.62
C MET A 361 -4.46 -7.77 21.15
N SER A 362 -3.77 -8.44 20.23
CA SER A 362 -2.76 -9.44 20.56
C SER A 362 -1.53 -9.13 19.73
N ILE A 363 -0.44 -8.68 20.36
CA ILE A 363 0.82 -8.34 19.71
C ILE A 363 1.92 -9.20 20.30
N GLN A 364 2.78 -9.73 19.43
CA GLN A 364 3.99 -10.46 19.76
C GLN A 364 5.12 -9.98 18.85
N ILE A 365 6.34 -9.95 19.39
CA ILE A 365 7.54 -9.80 18.59
C ILE A 365 8.13 -11.19 18.40
N VAL A 366 8.36 -11.58 17.15
CA VAL A 366 8.95 -12.88 16.82
C VAL A 366 10.23 -12.68 16.04
N ARG A 367 11.14 -13.65 16.15
CA ARG A 367 12.35 -13.71 15.36
C ARG A 367 12.41 -14.99 14.55
N THR A 368 12.75 -14.90 13.27
CA THR A 368 12.90 -16.06 12.39
C THR A 368 14.27 -16.72 12.55
N ASP A 369 14.26 -18.02 12.84
CA ASP A 369 15.46 -18.85 12.99
C ASP A 369 16.28 -18.96 11.68
N THR A 370 17.60 -19.09 11.80
CA THR A 370 18.53 -19.21 10.67
C THR A 370 18.53 -20.57 10.01
N LYS A 371 18.19 -21.65 10.74
CA LYS A 371 18.31 -23.03 10.29
C LYS A 371 17.00 -23.57 9.71
N ASN A 372 15.89 -23.31 10.39
CA ASN A 372 14.61 -23.96 10.10
C ASN A 372 13.49 -22.98 9.67
N ALA A 373 13.79 -21.68 9.54
CA ALA A 373 12.82 -20.62 9.23
C ALA A 373 11.59 -20.59 10.17
N THR A 374 11.72 -21.13 11.38
CA THR A 374 10.69 -21.10 12.40
C THR A 374 10.69 -19.75 13.11
N GLU A 375 9.50 -19.19 13.37
CA GLU A 375 9.34 -17.97 14.14
C GLU A 375 9.28 -18.27 15.63
N ASN A 376 10.16 -17.64 16.41
CA ASN A 376 10.25 -17.83 17.85
C ASN A 376 9.98 -16.51 18.58
N PRO A 377 8.99 -16.45 19.50
CA PRO A 377 8.71 -15.27 20.32
C PRO A 377 9.66 -15.10 21.51
N LEU A 378 10.45 -16.14 21.82
CA LEU A 378 11.36 -16.20 22.96
C LEU A 378 12.79 -16.42 22.46
N ILE A 379 13.76 -15.92 23.22
CA ILE A 379 15.18 -16.31 23.08
C ILE A 379 15.51 -17.41 24.08
N LEU A 380 16.27 -18.43 23.68
CA LEU A 380 16.59 -19.59 24.52
C LEU A 380 18.03 -19.60 25.05
N GLU A 381 18.81 -18.57 24.74
CA GLU A 381 20.25 -18.49 24.99
C GLU A 381 20.62 -17.15 25.66
N GLY A 382 21.81 -17.11 26.28
CA GLY A 382 22.37 -15.95 26.98
C GLY A 382 22.01 -15.89 28.46
N THR A 383 22.93 -15.38 29.27
CA THR A 383 22.83 -15.43 30.75
C THR A 383 21.67 -14.59 31.28
N ASN A 384 21.43 -13.41 30.68
CA ASN A 384 20.39 -12.47 31.10
C ASN A 384 19.15 -12.47 30.17
N THR A 385 19.20 -13.25 29.09
CA THR A 385 18.20 -13.23 28.02
C THR A 385 17.43 -14.53 27.90
N ALA A 386 17.99 -15.68 28.27
CA ALA A 386 17.34 -16.98 28.10
C ALA A 386 15.94 -17.05 28.74
N ASN A 387 14.99 -17.59 27.98
CA ASN A 387 13.56 -17.74 28.29
C ASN A 387 12.77 -16.41 28.43
N ARG A 388 13.33 -15.29 27.98
CA ARG A 388 12.63 -13.99 27.92
C ARG A 388 11.99 -13.80 26.55
N SER A 389 10.86 -13.10 26.51
CA SER A 389 10.18 -12.79 25.24
C SER A 389 10.87 -11.62 24.55
N TRP A 390 10.79 -11.56 23.22
CA TRP A 390 11.24 -10.37 22.50
C TRP A 390 10.39 -9.15 22.84
N LEU A 391 9.12 -9.37 23.21
CA LEU A 391 8.22 -8.33 23.71
C LEU A 391 8.78 -7.68 24.98
N GLU A 392 9.25 -8.50 25.92
CA GLU A 392 9.90 -8.07 27.15
C GLU A 392 11.23 -7.37 26.87
N LEU A 393 12.11 -7.99 26.08
CA LEU A 393 13.45 -7.47 25.79
C LEU A 393 13.43 -6.13 25.04
N THR A 394 12.38 -5.87 24.27
CA THR A 394 12.17 -4.59 23.57
C THR A 394 11.35 -3.59 24.38
N GLY A 395 10.98 -3.93 25.62
CA GLY A 395 10.30 -3.04 26.58
C GLY A 395 8.81 -2.86 26.36
N LEU A 396 8.18 -3.64 25.47
CA LEU A 396 6.74 -3.62 25.22
C LEU A 396 5.91 -4.44 26.23
N ASP A 397 6.57 -5.26 27.04
CA ASP A 397 5.98 -6.05 28.14
C ASP A 397 6.84 -5.85 29.39
N ARG A 398 6.33 -5.01 30.30
CA ARG A 398 7.00 -4.58 31.54
C ARG A 398 6.06 -4.65 32.74
N LEU A 399 4.76 -4.79 32.52
CA LEU A 399 3.75 -4.84 33.56
C LEU A 399 3.02 -6.17 33.54
N ALA A 400 2.62 -6.62 34.73
CA ALA A 400 1.72 -7.73 34.86
C ALA A 400 0.26 -7.22 34.77
N GLN A 401 -0.69 -8.13 34.57
CA GLN A 401 -2.13 -7.83 34.50
C GLN A 401 -2.69 -6.96 35.65
N ASN A 402 -2.05 -6.94 36.82
CA ASN A 402 -2.41 -6.09 37.95
C ASN A 402 -1.71 -4.72 37.97
N ASN A 403 -1.06 -4.32 36.87
CA ASN A 403 -0.21 -3.14 36.71
C ASN A 403 1.00 -3.09 37.66
N SER A 404 1.43 -4.22 38.22
CA SER A 404 2.68 -4.30 38.97
C SER A 404 3.88 -4.51 38.04
N MET A 405 5.06 -4.08 38.48
CA MET A 405 6.28 -4.22 37.67
C MET A 405 6.65 -5.70 37.51
N GLY A 406 6.87 -6.12 36.27
CA GLY A 406 7.24 -7.48 35.91
C GLY A 406 6.45 -7.94 34.68
N PRO A 407 7.08 -8.60 33.70
CA PRO A 407 6.40 -9.00 32.47
C PRO A 407 5.41 -10.15 32.70
N ASP A 408 4.35 -10.21 31.89
CA ASP A 408 3.37 -11.32 31.91
C ASP A 408 3.17 -12.03 30.56
N GLY A 409 3.95 -11.65 29.55
CA GLY A 409 3.92 -12.22 28.21
C GLY A 409 2.92 -11.54 27.26
N PHE A 410 2.19 -10.52 27.73
CA PHE A 410 1.27 -9.74 26.92
C PHE A 410 1.80 -8.32 26.67
N PHE A 411 1.29 -7.69 25.62
CA PHE A 411 1.68 -6.32 25.28
C PHE A 411 1.05 -5.33 26.25
N ASP A 412 1.84 -4.43 26.81
CA ASP A 412 1.38 -3.35 27.67
C ASP A 412 0.68 -2.27 26.83
N PHE A 413 -0.64 -2.11 26.91
CA PHE A 413 -1.37 -1.04 26.20
C PHE A 413 -1.36 0.26 26.99
N ILE A 414 -0.40 1.14 26.71
CA ILE A 414 -0.24 2.42 27.40
C ILE A 414 -0.19 3.56 26.39
N ASP A 415 -1.32 4.26 26.24
CA ASP A 415 -1.45 5.36 25.28
C ASP A 415 -0.44 6.49 25.57
N GLY A 416 0.29 6.90 24.53
CA GLY A 416 1.40 7.83 24.59
C GLY A 416 2.77 7.23 24.96
N ILE A 417 2.85 5.95 25.36
CA ILE A 417 4.11 5.28 25.71
C ILE A 417 4.41 4.12 24.75
N THR A 418 3.53 3.11 24.74
CA THR A 418 3.68 1.91 23.89
C THR A 418 2.78 1.94 22.66
N ILE A 419 1.76 2.81 22.66
CA ILE A 419 0.84 2.98 21.54
C ILE A 419 0.43 4.46 21.42
N ASP A 420 0.26 4.98 20.20
CA ASP A 420 -0.59 6.15 19.92
C ASP A 420 -1.90 5.61 19.37
N ASN A 421 -2.91 5.54 20.24
CA ASN A 421 -4.19 4.94 19.88
C ASN A 421 -4.95 5.75 18.84
N THR A 422 -4.76 7.07 18.84
CA THR A 422 -5.47 7.99 17.94
C THR A 422 -4.90 7.90 16.53
N ALA A 423 -3.58 7.67 16.38
CA ALA A 423 -2.95 7.44 15.07
C ALA A 423 -2.91 5.97 14.66
N GLY A 424 -3.11 5.04 15.60
CA GLY A 424 -2.95 3.61 15.32
C GLY A 424 -1.49 3.19 15.17
N LYS A 425 -0.59 3.74 16.00
CA LYS A 425 0.85 3.48 15.91
C LYS A 425 1.34 2.73 17.15
N LEU A 426 2.16 1.70 16.96
CA LEU A 426 2.94 1.08 18.02
C LEU A 426 4.24 1.86 18.21
N ILE A 427 4.62 2.07 19.47
CA ILE A 427 5.79 2.85 19.86
C ILE A 427 6.64 2.00 20.80
N PHE A 428 7.91 1.79 20.48
CA PHE A 428 8.81 1.16 21.45
C PHE A 428 9.26 2.20 22.49
N PRO A 429 9.27 1.87 23.79
CA PRO A 429 9.72 2.78 24.85
C PRO A 429 11.26 2.87 24.96
N HIS A 430 11.95 2.54 23.87
CA HIS A 430 13.39 2.58 23.70
C HIS A 430 13.76 3.30 22.41
N THR A 431 14.86 4.04 22.41
CA THR A 431 15.38 4.75 21.23
C THR A 431 15.78 3.80 20.10
N GLU A 432 16.43 2.70 20.45
CA GLU A 432 17.00 1.72 19.53
C GLU A 432 16.67 0.31 20.02
N PRO A 433 15.40 -0.12 19.96
CA PRO A 433 14.94 -1.37 20.56
C PRO A 433 15.62 -2.64 20.03
N LEU A 434 16.23 -2.61 18.83
CA LEU A 434 17.07 -3.69 18.30
C LEU A 434 18.57 -3.35 18.28
N GLY A 435 18.94 -2.12 18.64
CA GLY A 435 20.30 -1.61 18.60
C GLY A 435 20.93 -1.66 19.98
N ILE A 436 21.45 -0.51 20.44
CA ILE A 436 22.16 -0.42 21.71
C ILE A 436 21.31 -0.84 22.91
N ASP A 437 19.99 -0.64 22.85
CA ASP A 437 19.09 -0.96 23.98
C ASP A 437 18.98 -2.47 24.21
N LEU A 438 18.89 -3.24 23.12
CA LEU A 438 18.94 -4.70 23.18
C LEU A 438 20.36 -5.21 23.45
N GLN A 439 21.38 -4.57 22.87
CA GLN A 439 22.78 -4.94 23.08
C GLN A 439 23.14 -4.93 24.58
N ASN A 440 22.67 -3.92 25.31
CA ASN A 440 22.91 -3.78 26.75
C ASN A 440 22.23 -4.87 27.61
N GLN A 441 21.33 -5.68 27.05
CA GLN A 441 20.72 -6.83 27.75
C GLN A 441 21.63 -8.06 27.75
N PHE A 442 22.62 -8.12 26.86
CA PHE A 442 23.55 -9.25 26.76
C PHE A 442 24.81 -9.02 27.60
N SER A 443 25.30 -10.08 28.23
CA SER A 443 26.65 -10.09 28.82
C SER A 443 27.69 -10.64 27.83
N GLU A 444 27.24 -11.37 26.82
CA GLU A 444 28.02 -12.10 25.84
C GLU A 444 28.09 -11.33 24.51
N PRO A 445 29.27 -10.78 24.12
CA PRO A 445 29.38 -9.97 22.90
C PRO A 445 29.01 -10.72 21.61
N GLU A 446 29.32 -12.02 21.53
CA GLU A 446 29.01 -12.83 20.35
C GLU A 446 27.50 -13.06 20.17
N LEU A 447 26.76 -13.25 21.27
CA LEU A 447 25.31 -13.36 21.22
C LEU A 447 24.69 -12.00 20.87
N ALA A 448 25.21 -10.92 21.46
CA ALA A 448 24.75 -9.57 21.16
C ALA A 448 24.86 -9.27 19.65
N GLU A 449 25.98 -9.60 19.01
CA GLU A 449 26.15 -9.39 17.56
C GLU A 449 25.15 -10.21 16.70
N ASN A 450 24.82 -11.42 17.13
CA ASN A 450 23.88 -12.31 16.41
C ASN A 450 22.41 -11.86 16.51
N TYR A 451 22.04 -11.20 17.62
CA TYR A 451 20.65 -10.85 17.90
C TYR A 451 20.37 -9.35 17.73
N THR A 452 21.36 -8.47 17.76
CA THR A 452 21.14 -7.03 17.56
C THR A 452 21.17 -6.64 16.08
N PHE A 453 20.55 -5.50 15.77
CA PHE A 453 20.52 -4.89 14.45
C PHE A 453 20.84 -3.38 14.53
N PRO A 454 22.05 -3.00 14.98
CA PRO A 454 22.44 -1.59 15.13
C PRO A 454 22.49 -0.83 13.79
N GLU A 455 22.75 -1.52 12.68
CA GLU A 455 22.81 -0.92 11.34
C GLU A 455 21.49 -0.30 10.90
N LEU A 456 20.36 -0.78 11.46
CA LEU A 456 19.05 -0.18 11.26
C LEU A 456 18.98 1.29 11.73
N TYR A 457 19.80 1.65 12.72
CA TYR A 457 19.83 2.98 13.32
C TYR A 457 20.95 3.87 12.77
N THR A 458 22.02 3.29 12.21
CA THR A 458 23.19 4.02 11.70
C THR A 458 23.21 4.18 10.18
N LEU A 459 22.52 3.31 9.43
CA LEU A 459 22.41 3.37 7.97
C LEU A 459 20.98 3.70 7.54
N THR A 460 20.82 4.05 6.27
CA THR A 460 19.48 4.24 5.71
C THR A 460 18.66 2.95 5.76
N GLN A 461 17.33 3.04 5.84
CA GLN A 461 16.46 1.86 5.91
C GLN A 461 16.69 0.90 4.73
N ALA A 462 16.85 1.44 3.52
CA ALA A 462 17.11 0.65 2.32
C ALA A 462 18.48 -0.05 2.38
N GLU A 463 19.53 0.65 2.82
CA GLU A 463 20.87 0.10 2.95
C GLU A 463 20.94 -0.99 4.03
N ALA A 464 20.32 -0.77 5.18
CA ALA A 464 20.24 -1.77 6.25
C ALA A 464 19.53 -3.05 5.77
N LYS A 465 18.38 -2.93 5.09
CA LYS A 465 17.64 -4.07 4.55
C LYS A 465 18.43 -4.84 3.49
N TYR A 466 19.10 -4.12 2.58
CA TYR A 466 19.79 -4.72 1.45
C TYR A 466 21.14 -5.34 1.86
N ASN A 467 21.99 -4.58 2.56
CA ASN A 467 23.33 -5.03 2.94
C ASN A 467 23.33 -5.94 4.18
N TYR A 468 22.32 -5.84 5.05
CA TYR A 468 22.21 -6.59 6.30
C TYR A 468 20.91 -7.41 6.39
N SER A 469 20.42 -7.91 5.25
CA SER A 469 19.22 -8.76 5.16
C SER A 469 19.24 -9.97 6.10
N HIS A 470 20.42 -10.48 6.45
CA HIS A 470 20.59 -11.57 7.40
C HIS A 470 20.25 -11.20 8.85
N LYS A 471 20.24 -9.90 9.22
CA LYS A 471 19.80 -9.38 10.53
C LYS A 471 18.32 -8.98 10.54
N ASP A 472 17.71 -8.77 9.37
CA ASP A 472 16.29 -8.44 9.21
C ASP A 472 15.38 -9.66 9.43
N ARG A 473 15.26 -10.07 10.70
CA ARG A 473 14.61 -11.32 11.11
C ARG A 473 13.51 -11.13 12.14
N TYR A 474 13.21 -9.88 12.50
CA TYR A 474 12.27 -9.55 13.57
C TYR A 474 10.96 -9.05 12.98
N PHE A 475 9.84 -9.59 13.46
CA PHE A 475 8.50 -9.25 12.98
C PHE A 475 7.57 -8.93 14.14
N ILE A 476 6.74 -7.90 13.96
CA ILE A 476 5.55 -7.65 14.76
C ILE A 476 4.46 -8.55 14.18
N ARG A 477 4.04 -9.53 14.98
CA ARG A 477 2.94 -10.44 14.66
C ARG A 477 1.77 -10.15 15.58
N GLY A 478 0.55 -10.33 15.07
CA GLY A 478 -0.59 -10.15 15.94
C GLY A 478 -1.89 -9.92 15.23
N THR A 479 -2.87 -9.49 16.01
CA THR A 479 -4.14 -9.00 15.49
C THR A 479 -4.55 -7.74 16.23
N VAL A 480 -5.03 -6.76 15.48
CA VAL A 480 -5.64 -5.54 16.01
C VAL A 480 -7.07 -5.42 15.54
N GLN A 481 -7.84 -4.65 16.31
CA GLN A 481 -9.24 -4.41 16.05
C GLN A 481 -9.61 -2.98 16.48
N SER A 482 -10.31 -2.25 15.61
CA SER A 482 -10.79 -0.90 15.91
C SER A 482 -12.04 -0.91 16.81
N ASN A 483 -12.24 0.16 17.58
CA ASN A 483 -13.41 0.41 18.45
C ASN A 483 -14.71 0.61 17.67
N HIS A 484 -14.62 1.05 16.41
CA HIS A 484 -15.74 1.57 15.66
C HIS A 484 -15.66 1.13 14.22
N THR A 485 -16.25 -0.02 13.88
CA THR A 485 -16.95 -0.05 12.61
C THR A 485 -18.07 -1.10 12.61
N THR A 486 -19.32 -0.63 12.48
CA THR A 486 -20.35 -1.39 11.76
C THR A 486 -19.99 -1.54 10.28
N GLU A 487 -18.99 -0.77 9.82
CA GLU A 487 -18.44 -0.61 8.48
C GLU A 487 -17.17 -1.48 8.23
N HIS A 488 -17.31 -2.53 7.45
CA HIS A 488 -16.23 -3.44 7.10
C HIS A 488 -15.74 -3.13 5.69
N GLN A 489 -14.47 -2.78 5.55
CA GLN A 489 -13.85 -2.62 4.25
C GLN A 489 -13.76 -3.98 3.56
N LEU A 490 -14.39 -4.10 2.39
CA LEU A 490 -14.39 -5.35 1.61
C LEU A 490 -13.12 -5.51 0.78
N GLY A 491 -12.26 -4.49 0.72
CA GLY A 491 -11.00 -4.52 -0.05
C GLY A 491 -11.19 -4.45 -1.56
N VAL A 492 -12.42 -4.21 -2.02
CA VAL A 492 -12.80 -4.06 -3.42
C VAL A 492 -13.50 -2.71 -3.58
N PHE A 493 -12.94 -1.83 -4.39
CA PHE A 493 -13.50 -0.49 -4.67
C PHE A 493 -14.43 -0.56 -5.89
N ASN A 494 -15.36 0.39 -6.01
CA ASN A 494 -16.34 0.46 -7.11
C ASN A 494 -17.15 -0.83 -7.30
N LEU A 495 -17.65 -1.38 -6.19
CA LEU A 495 -18.56 -2.52 -6.22
C LEU A 495 -19.86 -2.16 -6.93
N GLN A 496 -20.48 -3.12 -7.59
CA GLN A 496 -21.79 -2.92 -8.20
C GLN A 496 -22.94 -3.43 -7.33
N PRO A 497 -24.12 -2.78 -7.36
CA PRO A 497 -25.31 -3.26 -6.68
C PRO A 497 -25.71 -4.69 -7.05
N ASN A 498 -26.21 -5.46 -6.07
CA ASN A 498 -26.59 -6.88 -6.18
C ASN A 498 -25.45 -7.89 -6.38
N ARG A 499 -24.18 -7.47 -6.30
CA ARG A 499 -23.01 -8.36 -6.41
C ARG A 499 -22.46 -8.82 -5.06
N VAL A 500 -23.02 -8.32 -3.97
CA VAL A 500 -22.60 -8.66 -2.61
C VAL A 500 -23.74 -9.35 -1.89
N LYS A 501 -23.47 -10.56 -1.40
CA LYS A 501 -24.40 -11.35 -0.57
C LYS A 501 -23.79 -11.55 0.80
N VAL A 502 -24.45 -11.04 1.83
CA VAL A 502 -23.99 -11.16 3.21
C VAL A 502 -24.82 -12.24 3.90
N TYR A 503 -24.15 -13.20 4.53
CA TYR A 503 -24.76 -14.29 5.28
C TYR A 503 -24.38 -14.18 6.76
N ALA A 504 -25.33 -14.42 7.66
CA ALA A 504 -25.06 -14.71 9.07
C ALA A 504 -25.26 -16.21 9.30
N GLY A 505 -24.16 -16.97 9.34
CA GLY A 505 -24.23 -18.44 9.30
C GLY A 505 -24.89 -18.94 8.00
N ALA A 506 -26.08 -19.54 8.11
CA ALA A 506 -26.84 -20.02 6.96
C ALA A 506 -27.90 -19.02 6.43
N LEU A 507 -28.19 -17.95 7.18
CA LEU A 507 -29.21 -16.96 6.84
C LEU A 507 -28.63 -15.92 5.88
N LEU A 508 -29.25 -15.72 4.72
CA LEU A 508 -28.95 -14.60 3.82
C LEU A 508 -29.60 -13.32 4.37
N LEU A 509 -28.79 -12.29 4.58
CA LEU A 509 -29.23 -10.99 5.07
C LEU A 509 -29.81 -10.13 3.93
N GLN A 510 -30.68 -9.19 4.27
CA GLN A 510 -31.27 -8.25 3.32
C GLN A 510 -30.56 -6.90 3.30
N GLU A 511 -30.18 -6.45 2.10
CA GLU A 511 -29.60 -5.12 1.91
C GLU A 511 -30.62 -4.01 2.25
N ASN A 512 -30.14 -2.90 2.80
CA ASN A 512 -30.86 -1.75 3.35
C ASN A 512 -31.75 -2.02 4.57
N THR A 513 -31.85 -3.28 5.02
CA THR A 513 -32.58 -3.65 6.24
C THR A 513 -31.63 -4.22 7.29
N ASP A 514 -30.84 -5.22 6.92
CA ASP A 514 -29.89 -5.89 7.79
C ASP A 514 -28.46 -5.33 7.64
N TYR A 515 -28.08 -4.93 6.42
CA TYR A 515 -26.80 -4.29 6.08
C TYR A 515 -26.97 -3.30 4.91
N SER A 516 -26.05 -2.35 4.71
CA SER A 516 -25.93 -1.50 3.52
C SER A 516 -24.50 -1.54 2.99
N ILE A 517 -24.30 -1.20 1.73
CA ILE A 517 -22.96 -1.16 1.12
C ILE A 517 -22.74 0.21 0.50
N GLU A 518 -21.61 0.83 0.82
CA GLU A 518 -21.08 1.95 0.07
C GLU A 518 -20.25 1.41 -1.08
N TYR A 519 -20.84 1.50 -2.26
CA TYR A 519 -20.37 0.83 -3.46
C TYR A 519 -19.05 1.40 -4.00
N GLU A 520 -18.88 2.72 -3.95
CA GLU A 520 -17.64 3.39 -4.40
C GLU A 520 -16.45 3.02 -3.52
N SER A 521 -16.59 3.16 -2.20
CA SER A 521 -15.51 2.87 -1.26
C SER A 521 -15.34 1.38 -0.98
N GLY A 522 -16.33 0.54 -1.27
CA GLY A 522 -16.26 -0.89 -0.95
C GLY A 522 -16.53 -1.20 0.52
N THR A 523 -17.35 -0.40 1.18
CA THR A 523 -17.54 -0.49 2.64
C THR A 523 -18.90 -1.12 2.97
N LEU A 524 -18.90 -2.25 3.66
CA LEU A 524 -20.10 -2.94 4.14
C LEU A 524 -20.50 -2.44 5.52
N ARG A 525 -21.65 -1.80 5.67
CA ARG A 525 -22.20 -1.38 6.96
C ARG A 525 -23.28 -2.35 7.45
N ILE A 526 -23.15 -2.92 8.63
CA ILE A 526 -24.20 -3.70 9.28
C ILE A 526 -25.20 -2.76 9.97
N ILE A 527 -26.45 -2.77 9.52
CA ILE A 527 -27.54 -1.93 10.05
C ILE A 527 -28.14 -2.57 11.30
N ASN A 528 -28.35 -3.89 11.27
CA ASN A 528 -28.93 -4.63 12.38
C ASN A 528 -27.83 -5.28 13.24
N PRO A 529 -27.48 -4.70 14.40
CA PRO A 529 -26.38 -5.18 15.23
C PRO A 529 -26.66 -6.55 15.88
N ALA A 530 -27.90 -7.05 15.85
CA ALA A 530 -28.24 -8.36 16.41
C ALA A 530 -27.45 -9.50 15.76
N TYR A 531 -27.10 -9.37 14.47
CA TYR A 531 -26.29 -10.37 13.77
C TYR A 531 -24.82 -10.40 14.22
N LEU A 532 -24.35 -9.36 14.92
CA LEU A 532 -22.98 -9.26 15.43
C LEU A 532 -22.82 -9.81 16.85
N LEU A 533 -23.91 -9.84 17.63
CA LEU A 533 -23.89 -10.13 19.07
C LEU A 533 -23.92 -11.64 19.41
N TYR A 534 -24.31 -12.51 18.47
CA TYR A 534 -24.53 -13.94 18.71
C TYR A 534 -23.49 -14.84 18.04
N ASN A 535 -22.19 -14.69 18.36
CA ASN A 535 -21.08 -15.60 17.95
C ASN A 535 -21.09 -16.08 16.48
N ASN A 536 -21.71 -15.33 15.57
CA ASN A 536 -21.88 -15.70 14.18
C ASN A 536 -20.79 -15.01 13.37
N THR A 537 -20.09 -15.79 12.56
CA THR A 537 -19.29 -15.26 11.47
C THR A 537 -20.24 -14.76 10.39
N LEU A 538 -20.07 -13.51 9.97
CA LEU A 538 -20.69 -13.00 8.76
C LEU A 538 -19.83 -13.42 7.57
N ARG A 539 -20.43 -14.09 6.59
CA ARG A 539 -19.79 -14.43 5.34
C ARG A 539 -20.28 -13.48 4.26
N VAL A 540 -19.38 -12.68 3.70
CA VAL A 540 -19.66 -11.79 2.57
C VAL A 540 -19.14 -12.47 1.31
N GLN A 541 -20.05 -12.78 0.39
CA GLN A 541 -19.70 -13.26 -0.94
C GLN A 541 -19.81 -12.09 -1.89
N ILE A 542 -18.71 -11.76 -2.55
CA ILE A 542 -18.63 -10.77 -3.59
C ILE A 542 -18.46 -11.54 -4.90
N ASP A 543 -19.45 -11.40 -5.78
CA ASP A 543 -19.31 -11.83 -7.16
C ASP A 543 -18.43 -10.79 -7.89
N ASP A 544 -17.14 -10.80 -7.55
CA ASP A 544 -16.11 -9.90 -8.06
C ASP A 544 -15.70 -10.30 -9.47
N ASN A 545 -15.64 -9.31 -10.34
CA ASN A 545 -15.19 -9.50 -11.70
C ASN A 545 -13.82 -8.86 -11.85
N ALA A 546 -12.90 -9.74 -12.23
CA ALA A 546 -11.54 -9.45 -12.61
C ALA A 546 -11.33 -8.04 -13.17
N ILE A 547 -10.47 -7.34 -12.44
CA ILE A 547 -9.57 -6.28 -12.90
C ILE A 547 -9.27 -6.48 -14.40
N PHE A 548 -9.36 -5.40 -15.17
CA PHE A 548 -8.98 -5.31 -16.58
C PHE A 548 -7.77 -6.21 -16.90
N GLY A 549 -7.98 -7.30 -17.65
CA GLY A 549 -6.99 -8.38 -17.82
C GLY A 549 -7.30 -9.66 -17.03
N ALA A 550 -8.53 -10.18 -17.09
CA ALA A 550 -8.90 -11.48 -16.55
C ALA A 550 -8.35 -12.65 -17.38
N GLN A 551 -7.64 -13.61 -16.77
CA GLN A 551 -7.21 -14.83 -17.46
C GLN A 551 -8.43 -15.55 -18.06
N GLN A 552 -8.34 -16.00 -19.31
CA GLN A 552 -9.46 -16.68 -19.96
C GLN A 552 -9.66 -18.07 -19.34
N LYS A 553 -10.83 -18.32 -18.76
CA LYS A 553 -11.16 -19.58 -18.09
C LYS A 553 -12.15 -20.39 -18.90
N THR A 554 -11.74 -21.53 -19.44
CA THR A 554 -12.62 -22.46 -20.16
C THR A 554 -13.23 -23.44 -19.18
N PHE A 555 -14.56 -23.54 -19.17
CA PHE A 555 -15.33 -24.48 -18.37
C PHE A 555 -16.09 -25.47 -19.25
N ILE A 556 -15.89 -26.75 -18.98
CA ILE A 556 -16.62 -27.87 -19.58
C ILE A 556 -17.32 -28.63 -18.47
N GLY A 557 -18.63 -28.83 -18.59
CA GLY A 557 -19.42 -29.56 -17.62
C GLY A 557 -20.35 -30.56 -18.29
N GLY A 558 -20.57 -31.69 -17.64
CA GLY A 558 -21.50 -32.72 -18.06
C GLY A 558 -22.19 -33.34 -16.86
N ARG A 559 -23.50 -33.54 -16.92
CA ARG A 559 -24.27 -34.23 -15.90
C ARG A 559 -25.23 -35.22 -16.54
N LEU A 560 -25.26 -36.43 -15.99
CA LEU A 560 -26.20 -37.49 -16.34
C LEU A 560 -27.06 -37.78 -15.10
N ASP A 561 -28.38 -37.72 -15.24
CA ASP A 561 -29.35 -38.12 -14.21
C ASP A 561 -30.22 -39.26 -14.74
N TYR A 562 -30.04 -40.46 -14.19
CA TYR A 562 -30.86 -41.63 -14.48
C TYR A 562 -31.97 -41.79 -13.43
N ILE A 563 -33.22 -41.76 -13.87
CA ILE A 563 -34.43 -41.82 -13.04
C ILE A 563 -35.19 -43.11 -13.35
N PRO A 564 -34.75 -44.27 -12.80
CA PRO A 564 -35.39 -45.56 -13.07
C PRO A 564 -36.87 -45.61 -12.65
N ASN A 565 -37.23 -44.89 -11.57
CA ASN A 565 -38.59 -44.78 -11.05
C ASN A 565 -38.75 -43.45 -10.28
N LYS A 566 -39.97 -43.13 -9.84
CA LYS A 566 -40.29 -41.88 -9.11
C LYS A 566 -39.59 -41.72 -7.74
N ASN A 567 -38.99 -42.78 -7.21
CA ASN A 567 -38.40 -42.81 -5.88
C ASN A 567 -36.86 -42.82 -5.91
N LEU A 568 -36.21 -43.10 -7.04
CA LEU A 568 -34.76 -43.27 -7.16
C LEU A 568 -34.20 -42.44 -8.32
N MET A 569 -33.14 -41.69 -8.05
CA MET A 569 -32.34 -40.97 -9.03
C MET A 569 -30.86 -41.25 -8.77
N ILE A 570 -30.12 -41.54 -9.85
CA ILE A 570 -28.67 -41.73 -9.82
C ILE A 570 -28.06 -40.68 -10.75
N GLY A 571 -27.20 -39.83 -10.19
CA GLY A 571 -26.50 -38.76 -10.86
C GLY A 571 -25.02 -39.07 -11.06
N ALA A 572 -24.46 -38.67 -12.20
CA ALA A 572 -23.02 -38.61 -12.45
C ALA A 572 -22.67 -37.22 -13.01
N THR A 573 -21.59 -36.62 -12.53
CA THR A 573 -21.15 -35.26 -12.91
C THR A 573 -19.69 -35.26 -13.29
N PHE A 574 -19.36 -34.58 -14.39
CA PHE A 574 -18.01 -34.29 -14.86
C PHE A 574 -17.86 -32.78 -14.99
N MET A 575 -16.76 -32.22 -14.51
CA MET A 575 -16.42 -30.81 -14.66
C MET A 575 -14.93 -30.69 -14.96
N LYS A 576 -14.58 -29.80 -15.89
CA LYS A 576 -13.19 -29.42 -16.18
C LYS A 576 -13.11 -27.91 -16.30
N MET A 577 -12.18 -27.31 -15.57
CA MET A 577 -11.86 -25.89 -15.63
C MET A 577 -10.40 -25.75 -16.06
N ASN A 578 -10.14 -24.97 -17.10
CA ASN A 578 -8.80 -24.71 -17.61
C ASN A 578 -8.59 -23.20 -17.77
N GLU A 579 -7.62 -22.65 -17.06
CA GLU A 579 -7.22 -21.25 -17.17
C GLU A 579 -6.09 -21.09 -18.19
N ARG A 580 -6.12 -19.99 -18.94
CA ARG A 580 -5.06 -19.62 -19.88
C ARG A 580 -4.35 -18.36 -19.38
N PRO A 581 -3.03 -18.42 -19.16
CA PRO A 581 -2.28 -17.24 -18.74
C PRO A 581 -2.10 -16.27 -19.92
N PHE A 582 -1.88 -14.99 -19.61
CA PHE A 582 -1.59 -13.96 -20.60
C PHE A 582 -0.22 -14.12 -21.27
N SER A 583 0.73 -14.63 -20.50
CA SER A 583 2.12 -14.82 -20.83
C SER A 583 2.51 -16.25 -20.46
N GLU A 584 3.48 -16.81 -21.18
CA GLU A 584 4.06 -18.12 -20.84
C GLU A 584 4.91 -18.01 -19.56
N LYS A 585 5.45 -16.83 -19.26
CA LYS A 585 6.08 -16.51 -17.98
C LYS A 585 5.00 -16.10 -16.96
N VAL A 586 4.83 -16.91 -15.92
CA VAL A 586 3.95 -16.63 -14.77
C VAL A 586 4.76 -16.67 -13.48
N TYR A 587 4.44 -15.80 -12.53
CA TYR A 587 5.09 -15.81 -11.22
C TYR A 587 4.43 -16.82 -10.27
N VAL A 588 5.18 -17.26 -9.25
CA VAL A 588 4.65 -18.12 -8.18
C VAL A 588 3.44 -17.46 -7.50
N GLY A 589 2.35 -18.22 -7.32
CA GLY A 589 1.06 -17.77 -6.80
C GLY A 589 0.07 -17.27 -7.87
N ALA A 590 0.53 -17.03 -9.11
CA ALA A 590 -0.30 -16.62 -10.24
C ALA A 590 -0.47 -17.74 -11.30
N GLU A 591 -0.20 -18.99 -10.92
CA GLU A 591 -0.23 -20.14 -11.83
C GLU A 591 -1.65 -20.45 -12.29
N SER A 592 -1.82 -20.59 -13.61
CA SER A 592 -3.11 -20.97 -14.20
C SER A 592 -3.43 -22.45 -13.97
N ILE A 593 -4.61 -22.72 -13.43
CA ILE A 593 -5.05 -24.08 -13.07
C ILE A 593 -5.68 -24.86 -14.24
N SER A 594 -5.59 -26.19 -14.20
CA SER A 594 -6.33 -27.13 -15.04
C SER A 594 -6.90 -28.26 -14.19
N ASN A 595 -8.06 -28.01 -13.58
CA ASN A 595 -8.68 -28.94 -12.64
C ASN A 595 -9.79 -29.76 -13.30
N THR A 596 -9.86 -31.04 -12.94
CA THR A 596 -10.94 -31.96 -13.36
C THR A 596 -11.62 -32.55 -12.14
N MET A 597 -12.95 -32.49 -12.10
CA MET A 597 -13.77 -33.05 -11.02
C MET A 597 -14.74 -34.08 -11.59
N LEU A 598 -14.86 -35.21 -10.88
CA LEU A 598 -15.80 -36.28 -11.13
C LEU A 598 -16.67 -36.44 -9.89
N GLY A 599 -17.96 -36.72 -10.06
CA GLY A 599 -18.82 -37.06 -8.94
C GLY A 599 -19.95 -37.99 -9.31
N ALA A 600 -20.45 -38.69 -8.32
CA ALA A 600 -21.62 -39.53 -8.38
C ALA A 600 -22.53 -39.22 -7.19
N ASP A 601 -23.83 -39.18 -7.41
CA ASP A 601 -24.82 -38.96 -6.38
C ASP A 601 -26.00 -39.92 -6.52
N ILE A 602 -26.57 -40.34 -5.40
CA ILE A 602 -27.79 -41.14 -5.35
C ILE A 602 -28.79 -40.43 -4.45
N ASN A 603 -30.03 -40.34 -4.93
CA ASN A 603 -31.14 -39.79 -4.19
C ASN A 603 -32.29 -40.79 -4.24
N TYR A 604 -32.64 -41.34 -3.08
CA TYR A 604 -33.75 -42.25 -2.92
C TYR A 604 -34.74 -41.66 -1.92
N SER A 605 -36.02 -41.56 -2.27
CA SER A 605 -37.06 -41.08 -1.36
C SER A 605 -38.33 -41.89 -1.57
N THR A 606 -38.89 -42.44 -0.51
CA THR A 606 -40.13 -43.22 -0.55
C THR A 606 -41.03 -42.88 0.62
N SER A 607 -42.33 -42.86 0.37
CA SER A 607 -43.35 -42.85 1.42
C SER A 607 -43.33 -44.18 2.16
N THR A 608 -43.47 -44.12 3.48
CA THR A 608 -43.41 -45.26 4.40
C THR A 608 -44.63 -45.28 5.31
N PRO A 609 -45.80 -45.73 4.80
CA PRO A 609 -47.04 -45.71 5.57
C PRO A 609 -46.98 -46.55 6.85
N TRP A 610 -46.10 -47.55 6.91
CA TRP A 610 -45.91 -48.37 8.11
C TRP A 610 -45.32 -47.56 9.27
N LEU A 611 -44.46 -46.57 8.98
CA LEU A 611 -43.87 -45.69 9.98
C LEU A 611 -44.92 -44.70 10.49
N THR A 612 -45.73 -44.16 9.59
CA THR A 612 -46.89 -43.31 9.95
C THR A 612 -47.84 -44.04 10.90
N ARG A 613 -48.21 -45.29 10.55
CA ARG A 613 -49.07 -46.14 11.38
C ARG A 613 -48.43 -46.56 12.70
N LEU A 614 -47.11 -46.62 12.79
CA LEU A 614 -46.40 -46.90 14.04
C LEU A 614 -46.46 -45.69 14.96
N LEU A 615 -46.23 -44.49 14.42
CA LEU A 615 -46.32 -43.23 15.15
C LEU A 615 -47.75 -42.94 15.64
N ASP A 616 -48.76 -43.28 14.84
CA ASP A 616 -50.19 -43.19 15.22
C ASP A 616 -50.59 -44.05 16.42
N LYS A 617 -49.77 -45.05 16.80
CA LYS A 617 -50.04 -45.92 17.96
C LYS A 617 -49.52 -45.35 19.28
N LEU A 618 -48.76 -44.25 19.26
CA LEU A 618 -48.31 -43.59 20.48
C LEU A 618 -49.48 -42.82 21.11
N PRO A 619 -49.76 -43.01 22.42
CA PRO A 619 -50.84 -42.29 23.08
C PRO A 619 -50.60 -40.77 23.02
N PHE A 620 -51.68 -40.01 22.81
CA PHE A 620 -51.71 -38.55 22.67
C PHE A 620 -51.16 -37.96 21.34
N LEU A 621 -50.84 -38.78 20.33
CA LEU A 621 -50.41 -38.34 18.99
C LEU A 621 -51.33 -38.91 17.89
N LYS A 622 -51.75 -38.07 16.94
CA LYS A 622 -52.46 -38.48 15.71
C LYS A 622 -51.73 -37.86 14.52
N THR A 623 -51.22 -38.68 13.61
CA THR A 623 -50.44 -38.25 12.44
C THR A 623 -51.22 -38.54 11.15
N ASN A 624 -51.75 -37.50 10.51
CA ASN A 624 -52.47 -37.61 9.23
C ASN A 624 -51.56 -37.44 8.01
N GLU A 625 -50.31 -36.98 8.21
CA GLU A 625 -49.33 -36.71 7.16
C GLU A 625 -48.47 -37.94 6.89
N GLU A 626 -48.21 -38.25 5.61
CA GLU A 626 -47.41 -39.41 5.22
C GLU A 626 -45.94 -39.27 5.68
N SER A 627 -45.40 -40.33 6.28
CA SER A 627 -43.99 -40.38 6.68
C SER A 627 -43.12 -40.76 5.49
N THR A 628 -42.06 -40.00 5.20
CA THR A 628 -41.11 -40.29 4.13
C THR A 628 -39.74 -40.68 4.68
N ILE A 629 -39.12 -41.71 4.10
CA ILE A 629 -37.69 -42.01 4.32
C ILE A 629 -36.92 -41.62 3.07
N SER A 630 -35.88 -40.83 3.27
CA SER A 630 -34.99 -40.37 2.20
C SER A 630 -33.55 -40.72 2.50
N PHE A 631 -32.84 -41.23 1.50
CA PHE A 631 -31.43 -41.55 1.52
C PHE A 631 -30.72 -40.74 0.43
N TYR A 632 -29.62 -40.09 0.82
CA TYR A 632 -28.79 -39.31 -0.07
C TYR A 632 -27.34 -39.75 0.10
N GLY A 633 -26.71 -40.16 -1.00
CA GLY A 633 -25.29 -40.51 -1.05
C GLY A 633 -24.58 -39.65 -2.09
N LYS A 634 -23.35 -39.21 -1.80
CA LYS A 634 -22.54 -38.40 -2.70
C LYS A 634 -21.09 -38.85 -2.63
N LEU A 635 -20.42 -38.90 -3.77
CA LEU A 635 -18.99 -39.16 -3.92
C LEU A 635 -18.42 -38.15 -4.90
N ALA A 636 -17.26 -37.58 -4.60
CA ALA A 636 -16.56 -36.69 -5.50
C ALA A 636 -15.06 -37.00 -5.49
N HIS A 637 -14.42 -36.84 -6.64
CA HIS A 637 -12.99 -36.98 -6.82
C HIS A 637 -12.50 -35.80 -7.67
N ALA A 638 -11.48 -35.10 -7.19
CA ALA A 638 -10.87 -33.97 -7.88
C ALA A 638 -9.42 -34.30 -8.22
N ARG A 639 -9.03 -34.02 -9.46
CA ARG A 639 -7.64 -34.03 -9.92
C ARG A 639 -7.24 -32.59 -10.20
N TYR A 640 -6.31 -32.09 -9.39
CA TYR A 640 -5.71 -30.78 -9.56
C TYR A 640 -4.54 -30.86 -10.55
N GLY A 641 -4.36 -29.82 -11.36
CA GLY A 641 -3.29 -29.75 -12.35
C GLY A 641 -3.08 -28.32 -12.84
N TYR A 642 -2.15 -28.16 -13.77
CA TYR A 642 -1.78 -26.88 -14.38
C TYR A 642 -1.99 -26.94 -15.90
N THR A 643 -2.06 -25.76 -16.54
CA THR A 643 -2.15 -25.68 -18.00
C THR A 643 -0.82 -25.96 -18.68
N LYS A 644 -0.84 -26.73 -19.78
CA LYS A 644 0.38 -27.09 -20.54
C LYS A 644 1.12 -25.91 -21.16
N THR A 645 0.49 -24.73 -21.25
CA THR A 645 1.15 -23.50 -21.70
C THR A 645 2.24 -23.02 -20.73
N LEU A 646 2.30 -23.58 -19.51
CA LEU A 646 3.38 -23.34 -18.55
C LEU A 646 4.58 -24.26 -18.75
N ASN A 647 4.51 -25.22 -19.68
CA ASN A 647 5.64 -26.09 -19.96
C ASN A 647 6.72 -25.28 -20.68
N ALA A 648 7.94 -25.32 -20.17
CA ALA A 648 9.09 -24.77 -20.86
C ALA A 648 9.58 -25.77 -21.93
N GLU A 649 10.36 -25.31 -22.91
CA GLU A 649 10.89 -26.15 -24.01
C GLU A 649 11.58 -27.44 -23.53
N ASN A 650 12.16 -27.42 -22.31
CA ASN A 650 12.87 -28.55 -21.72
C ASN A 650 12.25 -29.08 -20.42
N ASP A 651 11.10 -28.56 -19.99
CA ASP A 651 10.46 -28.97 -18.73
C ASP A 651 8.94 -29.08 -18.88
N GLU A 652 8.45 -30.32 -18.90
CA GLU A 652 7.04 -30.64 -18.98
C GLU A 652 6.34 -30.59 -17.61
N ALA A 653 7.02 -30.26 -16.51
CA ALA A 653 6.45 -30.22 -15.17
C ALA A 653 5.63 -28.95 -14.86
N GLY A 654 5.63 -27.97 -15.78
CA GLY A 654 5.05 -26.65 -15.58
C GLY A 654 6.00 -25.76 -14.77
N VAL A 655 6.39 -24.62 -15.34
CA VAL A 655 7.36 -23.69 -14.75
C VAL A 655 6.64 -22.45 -14.23
N ALA A 656 6.96 -22.05 -13.00
CA ALA A 656 6.59 -20.77 -12.42
C ALA A 656 7.88 -20.04 -11.99
N TYR A 657 7.90 -18.72 -12.19
CA TYR A 657 9.07 -17.89 -11.93
C TYR A 657 8.97 -17.30 -10.52
N LEU A 658 10.03 -17.45 -9.73
CA LEU A 658 10.17 -16.67 -8.51
C LEU A 658 10.57 -15.22 -8.84
N ASP A 659 11.47 -15.07 -9.82
CA ASP A 659 11.89 -13.81 -10.42
C ASP A 659 12.33 -14.11 -11.87
N ASP A 660 11.97 -13.24 -12.81
CA ASP A 660 12.38 -13.34 -14.22
C ASP A 660 13.41 -12.28 -14.61
N PHE A 661 13.80 -11.41 -13.66
CA PHE A 661 14.76 -10.31 -13.81
C PHE A 661 14.40 -9.31 -14.92
N GLU A 662 13.18 -9.29 -15.45
CA GLU A 662 12.80 -8.34 -16.50
C GLU A 662 12.66 -6.91 -15.94
N ASN A 663 12.34 -6.79 -14.66
CA ASN A 663 12.16 -5.52 -13.95
C ASN A 663 13.34 -5.13 -13.04
N ASN A 664 14.51 -5.76 -13.22
CA ASN A 664 15.69 -5.46 -12.39
C ASN A 664 16.38 -4.14 -12.77
N PHE A 665 16.02 -3.52 -13.89
CA PHE A 665 16.53 -2.21 -14.33
C PHE A 665 15.39 -1.20 -14.46
N SER A 666 15.58 -0.03 -13.86
CA SER A 666 14.75 1.15 -14.10
C SER A 666 15.58 2.21 -14.85
N PHE A 667 14.99 2.79 -15.89
CA PHE A 667 15.65 3.83 -16.66
C PHE A 667 15.10 5.21 -16.27
N ILE A 668 15.92 6.02 -15.62
CA ILE A 668 15.61 7.44 -15.43
C ILE A 668 16.10 8.19 -16.67
N THR A 669 15.18 8.79 -17.39
CA THR A 669 15.49 9.51 -18.63
C THR A 669 15.91 10.94 -18.31
N ILE A 670 17.15 11.31 -18.66
CA ILE A 670 17.70 12.68 -18.50
C ILE A 670 17.77 13.47 -19.82
N ASN A 671 17.10 13.00 -20.87
CA ASN A 671 17.20 13.57 -22.22
C ASN A 671 16.41 14.86 -22.43
N ASN A 672 15.67 15.34 -21.42
CA ASN A 672 14.88 16.56 -21.52
C ASN A 672 15.79 17.79 -21.42
N ALA A 673 16.23 18.33 -22.57
CA ALA A 673 17.08 19.51 -22.64
C ALA A 673 16.53 20.73 -21.86
N GLN A 674 15.21 20.88 -21.73
CA GLN A 674 14.59 22.00 -21.00
C GLN A 674 14.80 21.92 -19.48
N GLY A 675 15.07 20.74 -18.93
CA GLY A 675 15.34 20.55 -17.51
C GLY A 675 16.79 20.84 -17.11
N TRP A 676 17.68 21.06 -18.08
CA TRP A 676 19.08 21.38 -17.83
C TRP A 676 19.29 22.88 -17.67
N GLN A 677 20.17 23.26 -16.76
CA GLN A 677 20.55 24.65 -16.50
C GLN A 677 22.07 24.80 -16.48
N ILE A 678 22.54 26.04 -16.60
CA ILE A 678 23.96 26.35 -16.51
C ILE A 678 24.45 26.06 -15.09
N ALA A 679 25.50 25.26 -14.97
CA ALA A 679 26.12 24.93 -13.70
C ALA A 679 27.10 26.02 -13.22
N PRO A 680 27.39 26.10 -11.90
CA PRO A 680 28.52 26.85 -11.37
C PRO A 680 29.87 26.32 -11.90
N THR A 681 30.94 27.10 -11.74
CA THR A 681 32.29 26.69 -12.16
C THR A 681 32.74 25.48 -11.32
N PRO A 682 33.10 24.34 -11.95
CA PRO A 682 33.45 23.11 -11.21
C PRO A 682 34.71 23.28 -10.34
N GLN A 683 34.78 22.54 -9.24
CA GLN A 683 35.90 22.59 -8.29
C GLN A 683 37.28 22.27 -8.88
N LEU A 684 37.33 21.60 -10.04
CA LEU A 684 38.58 21.29 -10.75
C LEU A 684 39.25 22.52 -11.38
N PHE A 685 38.56 23.66 -11.45
CA PHE A 685 39.08 24.92 -11.98
C PHE A 685 39.47 25.85 -10.83
N PRO A 686 40.62 26.55 -10.87
CA PRO A 686 41.06 27.43 -9.78
C PRO A 686 40.08 28.57 -9.52
N GLU A 687 39.31 29.00 -10.53
CA GLU A 687 38.33 30.07 -10.41
C GLU A 687 37.11 29.69 -9.54
N HIS A 688 36.89 28.40 -9.23
CA HIS A 688 35.76 27.97 -8.39
C HIS A 688 35.77 28.61 -6.99
N ALA A 689 36.96 28.94 -6.48
CA ALA A 689 37.16 29.51 -5.15
C ALA A 689 36.93 31.03 -5.12
N LEU A 690 36.77 31.67 -6.29
CA LEU A 690 36.57 33.11 -6.38
C LEU A 690 35.14 33.47 -6.00
N PHE A 691 35.02 34.47 -5.14
CA PHE A 691 33.73 34.99 -4.67
C PHE A 691 33.59 36.45 -5.09
N ASN A 692 32.45 36.80 -5.68
CA ASN A 692 32.16 38.15 -6.15
C ASN A 692 33.20 38.70 -7.14
N ASP A 693 33.75 37.83 -8.00
CA ASP A 693 34.74 38.17 -9.04
C ASP A 693 34.25 37.73 -10.42
N LEU A 694 34.36 38.60 -11.42
CA LEU A 694 33.94 38.32 -12.81
C LEU A 694 34.76 37.21 -13.46
N THR A 695 36.02 37.04 -13.04
CA THR A 695 36.91 35.99 -13.55
C THR A 695 36.37 34.58 -13.28
N TYR A 696 35.44 34.43 -12.32
CA TYR A 696 34.73 33.17 -12.00
C TYR A 696 34.16 32.45 -13.24
N VAL A 697 33.75 33.20 -14.27
CA VAL A 697 33.12 32.64 -15.49
C VAL A 697 33.96 32.78 -16.76
N TYR A 698 35.19 33.33 -16.71
CA TYR A 698 35.95 33.66 -17.92
C TYR A 698 36.28 32.44 -18.80
N ASN A 699 36.46 31.27 -18.19
CA ASN A 699 36.75 30.03 -18.91
C ASN A 699 35.48 29.25 -19.33
N ARG A 700 34.29 29.84 -19.21
CA ARG A 700 33.04 29.19 -19.62
C ARG A 700 32.86 29.26 -21.14
N ALA A 701 32.91 28.10 -21.80
CA ALA A 701 32.60 27.99 -23.22
C ALA A 701 31.10 28.19 -23.51
N HIS A 702 30.76 28.61 -24.74
CA HIS A 702 29.39 28.72 -25.25
C HIS A 702 28.79 27.33 -25.53
N MET A 703 28.37 26.63 -24.47
CA MET A 703 27.67 25.36 -24.58
C MET A 703 26.19 25.57 -24.88
N ALA A 704 25.64 24.77 -25.80
CA ALA A 704 24.22 24.75 -26.12
C ALA A 704 23.71 23.32 -26.10
N LEU A 705 22.70 23.05 -25.28
CA LEU A 705 21.99 21.77 -25.23
C LEU A 705 20.59 21.97 -25.81
N TYR A 706 20.25 21.23 -26.86
CA TYR A 706 18.97 21.35 -27.53
C TYR A 706 18.59 20.04 -28.22
N ILE A 707 17.30 19.91 -28.52
CA ILE A 707 16.76 18.85 -29.37
C ILE A 707 16.33 19.52 -30.67
N ILE A 708 16.82 19.04 -31.81
CA ILE A 708 16.41 19.57 -33.12
C ILE A 708 14.94 19.21 -33.35
N ASP A 709 14.12 20.23 -33.61
CA ASP A 709 12.69 20.03 -33.80
C ASP A 709 12.39 19.16 -35.05
N PRO A 710 11.51 18.15 -34.96
CA PRO A 710 11.11 17.36 -36.13
C PRO A 710 10.59 18.16 -37.33
N ILE A 711 10.16 19.42 -37.14
CA ILE A 711 9.73 20.32 -38.21
C ILE A 711 10.78 20.48 -39.31
N PHE A 712 12.07 20.39 -38.96
CA PHE A 712 13.17 20.48 -39.93
C PHE A 712 13.25 19.27 -40.88
N TYR A 713 12.69 18.11 -40.51
CA TYR A 713 12.82 16.85 -41.29
C TYR A 713 11.52 16.39 -41.96
N GLN A 714 10.41 17.07 -41.73
CA GLN A 714 9.11 16.73 -42.32
C GLN A 714 8.76 17.78 -43.35
N LEU A 715 8.15 17.43 -44.48
CA LEU A 715 7.64 18.42 -45.43
C LEU A 715 6.40 19.11 -44.81
N SER A 716 6.51 20.39 -44.45
CA SER A 716 5.37 21.19 -43.97
C SER A 716 5.49 22.65 -44.41
N SER A 717 4.36 23.35 -44.48
CA SER A 717 4.32 24.80 -44.73
C SER A 717 4.93 25.65 -43.61
N LEU A 718 5.24 25.04 -42.47
CA LEU A 718 5.88 25.66 -41.31
C LEU A 718 7.40 25.42 -41.31
N ASN A 719 7.94 24.76 -42.34
CA ASN A 719 9.37 24.48 -42.42
C ASN A 719 10.17 25.76 -42.63
N PRO A 720 11.13 26.07 -41.76
CA PRO A 720 12.15 27.05 -42.08
C PRO A 720 13.03 26.54 -43.24
N TYR A 721 13.57 27.45 -44.05
CA TYR A 721 14.47 27.09 -45.14
C TYR A 721 15.82 26.62 -44.55
N VAL A 722 16.13 25.33 -44.68
CA VAL A 722 17.40 24.73 -44.25
C VAL A 722 17.98 23.87 -45.36
N ASN A 723 19.30 23.94 -45.54
CA ASN A 723 20.01 23.16 -46.55
C ASN A 723 19.86 21.65 -46.27
N SER A 724 19.41 20.87 -47.26
CA SER A 724 19.24 19.42 -47.11
C SER A 724 20.55 18.69 -46.77
N LYS A 725 21.71 19.18 -47.24
CA LYS A 725 23.02 18.62 -46.85
C LYS A 725 23.29 18.79 -45.35
N PHE A 726 22.83 19.90 -44.77
CA PHE A 726 22.95 20.14 -43.33
C PHE A 726 22.10 19.17 -42.52
N LEU A 727 20.90 18.81 -42.98
CA LEU A 727 20.01 17.85 -42.29
C LEU A 727 20.44 16.39 -42.44
N LEU A 728 21.31 16.09 -43.41
CA LEU A 728 21.89 14.77 -43.64
C LEU A 728 23.22 14.56 -42.91
N ASP A 729 23.81 15.61 -42.33
CA ASP A 729 25.02 15.50 -41.53
C ASP A 729 24.79 14.58 -40.31
N HIS A 730 25.73 13.71 -40.00
CA HIS A 730 25.66 12.79 -38.87
C HIS A 730 25.33 13.44 -37.51
N ARG A 731 25.66 14.72 -37.31
CA ARG A 731 25.43 15.48 -36.07
C ARG A 731 23.99 15.97 -35.93
N THR A 732 23.30 16.14 -37.04
CA THR A 732 22.00 16.80 -37.15
C THR A 732 20.98 15.90 -37.83
N ARG A 733 21.33 14.70 -38.31
CA ARG A 733 20.36 13.77 -38.88
C ARG A 733 19.40 13.24 -37.81
N ARG A 734 18.16 12.98 -38.21
CA ARG A 734 17.18 12.33 -37.35
C ARG A 734 17.59 10.86 -37.10
N GLY A 735 17.93 10.52 -35.85
CA GLY A 735 18.13 9.13 -35.45
C GLY A 735 16.81 8.36 -35.46
N SER A 736 16.81 7.16 -36.04
CA SER A 736 15.68 6.23 -35.98
C SER A 736 15.91 5.19 -34.89
N ILE A 737 14.85 4.77 -34.19
CA ILE A 737 14.91 3.69 -33.20
C ILE A 737 15.44 2.39 -33.82
N ILE A 738 15.16 2.14 -35.11
CA ILE A 738 15.68 0.97 -35.85
C ILE A 738 17.22 0.96 -35.89
N LEU A 739 17.85 2.13 -35.85
CA LEU A 739 19.30 2.29 -35.87
C LEU A 739 19.94 2.16 -34.48
N LEU A 740 19.14 2.28 -33.42
CA LEU A 740 19.56 2.24 -32.01
C LEU A 740 19.16 0.92 -31.31
N THR A 741 18.15 0.23 -31.81
CA THR A 741 17.65 -1.02 -31.24
C THR A 741 17.15 -1.93 -32.36
N ILE A 742 18.02 -2.82 -32.84
CA ILE A 742 17.75 -3.71 -33.98
C ILE A 742 16.63 -4.73 -33.66
N ILE A 743 16.34 -4.97 -32.38
CA ILE A 743 15.50 -6.08 -31.91
C ILE A 743 14.13 -5.62 -31.36
N ARG A 744 13.85 -4.31 -31.27
CA ARG A 744 12.59 -3.82 -30.70
C ARG A 744 11.50 -3.73 -31.77
N ILE A 745 10.42 -4.48 -31.63
CA ILE A 745 9.23 -4.34 -32.48
C ILE A 745 8.61 -2.97 -32.20
N HIS A 746 8.68 -2.09 -33.19
CA HIS A 746 8.04 -0.79 -33.15
C HIS A 746 6.65 -0.89 -33.77
N PHE A 747 5.61 -0.49 -33.03
CA PHE A 747 4.29 -0.24 -33.59
C PHE A 747 4.32 1.07 -34.41
N SER A 748 4.93 1.01 -35.59
CA SER A 748 4.76 2.04 -36.61
C SER A 748 3.37 1.90 -37.22
N ARG A 749 2.64 3.01 -37.36
CA ARG A 749 1.29 3.10 -37.93
C ARG A 749 1.24 2.87 -39.45
N GLU A 750 2.15 2.07 -40.00
CA GLU A 750 2.17 1.65 -41.40
C GLU A 750 2.03 0.13 -41.50
N LYS A 751 0.79 -0.35 -41.47
CA LYS A 751 0.44 -1.66 -42.04
C LYS A 751 0.71 -1.58 -43.55
N LYS A 752 1.89 -2.00 -44.01
CA LYS A 752 2.03 -2.47 -45.37
C LYS A 752 1.30 -3.81 -45.47
N ILE A 753 0.15 -3.77 -46.14
CA ILE A 753 -0.55 -4.94 -46.65
C ILE A 753 0.43 -5.64 -47.60
N PHE A 754 0.90 -6.82 -47.22
CA PHE A 754 1.33 -7.84 -48.17
C PHE A 754 0.48 -9.07 -47.92
N HIS A 755 -0.54 -9.24 -48.75
CA HIS A 755 -1.08 -10.55 -49.08
C HIS A 755 -0.23 -11.13 -50.21
N SER A 756 0.25 -12.34 -50.00
CA SER A 756 0.33 -13.39 -51.02
C SER A 756 0.11 -14.72 -50.31
#